data_AF-A0A2S7TK48-F1
#
_entry.id   AF-A0A2S7TK48-F1
#
_cell.length_a   1.000
_cell.length_b   1.000
_cell.length_c   1.000
_cell.angle_alpha   90.00
_cell.angle_beta   90.00
_cell.angle_gamma   90.00
#
_symmetry.space_group_name_H-M   'P 1'
#
loop_
_entity.id
_entity.type
_entity.pdbx_description
1 polymer ?
#
loop_
_entity_poly.entity_id
_entity_poly.type
_entity_poly.pdbx_seq_one_letter_code
_entity_poly.pdbx_strand_id
1 'polypeptide(L)'
;MNRKKSKNVRENKSKFFAPIAILYPRSFVKIQKYVIRPLLLCILVLGFIDTYGHNDIPNPITNTSGINPEPSGVLNCAPPMPTNNNGGQIVLEYIGNSQQNGYMVNTINFNQTNNGVVDVLRIVNTAPNGGQLDAVFNINFTLYVKKLIIEAPNNPNNSSVVTVKPREGGNFPYNTIKYCELVDVDPGAANMSETQTVQFYNGTNCGNTLDTTCYTTGDTLADLNVSGSGTLVFYTSQLGGNSVSASTTLVDGNTYYVANKVGNCESARLPVTVCVEGPQNICPIAGNVANFNTSYTQSISNFDMTQAFAASDDPLTFTVTNSDNSVATLSTSGNNLSFNLIGPGTTNVSITASDGLCSDTATFSINLSNACPQASNVANLSYEYTDNIPNFNMAQAFATSDDNLTFSVSNSNNSVATVSSNGSSLTFNPIAPGTTNITITASDGFCSDTVTFSLNLGNTCPQASTVANLNYEYTDNIPNFNMSQAFNASDDNLTFSVSNSNNSVATVSSNGSSLTFNPIAPGTTNITITASDGLCSDTATFSVNLSNACPQASNVANLNYEYTDNIPNFNMAQAFNASDDNLTFSINNSNNSVATVSSNGSSLTFNPIAPGTTNITITASDGFCSDTVTFSLNLTCPNLPAPIDNNAIASNSNSASFYVNDTQVQTQFGSSGTDSTDDILYGKDGYLYITGKATSSWAGYTIVNPYVSGEDMYLAKLDPDTYAVEWVSFMGASSYQYGRKIVQDANNNIIVSGYTATNLT
;
A
#
# COMPACT_ATOMS: atom_id res chain seq x y z
N MET A 1 -29.58 1.35 19.43
CA MET A 1 -30.13 0.30 20.32
C MET A 1 -29.82 -1.08 19.71
N ASN A 2 -29.67 -2.13 20.53
CA ASN A 2 -29.58 -3.58 20.17
C ASN A 2 -28.48 -4.02 19.15
N ARG A 3 -27.56 -4.98 19.43
CA ARG A 3 -27.71 -6.43 19.76
C ARG A 3 -28.35 -7.22 18.60
N LYS A 4 -27.81 -8.30 18.00
CA LYS A 4 -26.62 -9.20 18.16
C LYS A 4 -26.19 -9.67 16.71
N LYS A 5 -25.27 -10.63 16.39
CA LYS A 5 -24.58 -11.71 17.14
C LYS A 5 -23.25 -12.17 16.48
N SER A 6 -22.16 -12.12 17.25
CA SER A 6 -20.92 -12.91 17.20
C SER A 6 -20.92 -14.31 16.52
N LYS A 7 -19.87 -14.60 15.72
CA LYS A 7 -18.92 -15.73 15.92
C LYS A 7 -17.61 -15.57 15.10
N ASN A 8 -16.59 -16.38 15.39
CA ASN A 8 -15.20 -16.27 14.90
C ASN A 8 -14.48 -17.66 14.96
N VAL A 9 -13.27 -17.78 14.38
CA VAL A 9 -12.20 -18.79 14.62
C VAL A 9 -12.20 -20.13 13.83
N ARG A 10 -11.26 -20.17 12.84
CA ARG A 10 -10.24 -21.21 12.46
C ARG A 10 -10.56 -22.61 11.88
N GLU A 11 -9.70 -22.93 10.90
CA GLU A 11 -8.95 -24.18 10.60
C GLU A 11 -9.66 -25.51 10.29
N ASN A 12 -9.32 -26.07 9.12
CA ASN A 12 -8.82 -27.45 9.05
C ASN A 12 -7.88 -27.70 7.85
N LYS A 13 -7.08 -28.77 7.88
CA LYS A 13 -6.17 -29.22 6.80
C LYS A 13 -6.52 -30.65 6.37
N SER A 14 -6.33 -30.97 5.10
CA SER A 14 -6.11 -32.36 4.64
C SER A 14 -5.20 -32.41 3.40
N LYS A 15 -4.64 -33.58 3.11
CA LYS A 15 -3.66 -33.84 2.04
C LYS A 15 -4.21 -34.88 1.06
N PHE A 16 -3.74 -34.87 -0.20
CA PHE A 16 -3.60 -36.08 -1.03
C PHE A 16 -2.31 -36.02 -1.87
N PHE A 17 -1.86 -37.13 -2.46
CA PHE A 17 -0.48 -37.32 -2.93
C PHE A 17 -0.39 -38.25 -4.17
N ALA A 18 0.46 -37.87 -5.15
CA ALA A 18 1.16 -38.76 -6.11
C ALA A 18 0.34 -39.54 -7.18
N PRO A 19 0.96 -40.30 -8.13
CA PRO A 19 2.40 -40.37 -8.54
C PRO A 19 2.66 -40.48 -10.09
N ILE A 20 3.91 -40.81 -10.49
CA ILE A 20 4.37 -41.42 -11.79
C ILE A 20 4.53 -40.47 -13.03
N ALA A 21 5.60 -40.51 -13.87
CA ALA A 21 6.97 -41.05 -13.74
C ALA A 21 7.98 -40.59 -14.85
N ILE A 22 9.26 -40.46 -14.47
CA ILE A 22 10.53 -40.94 -15.09
C ILE A 22 10.81 -40.79 -16.61
N LEU A 23 11.96 -40.17 -16.95
CA LEU A 23 12.96 -40.67 -17.94
C LEU A 23 14.36 -40.00 -17.75
N TYR A 24 15.41 -40.63 -18.27
CA TYR A 24 16.86 -40.36 -18.01
C TYR A 24 17.70 -40.83 -19.26
N PRO A 25 19.05 -40.67 -19.34
CA PRO A 25 19.80 -39.48 -19.82
C PRO A 25 20.71 -39.76 -21.06
N ARG A 26 21.46 -38.75 -21.57
CA ARG A 26 22.80 -38.91 -22.20
C ARG A 26 23.53 -37.58 -22.48
N SER A 27 24.74 -37.65 -23.06
CA SER A 27 25.83 -36.68 -22.85
C SER A 27 26.51 -36.16 -24.14
N PHE A 28 27.42 -35.18 -23.96
CA PHE A 28 28.43 -34.63 -24.90
C PHE A 28 28.00 -33.68 -26.03
N VAL A 29 28.72 -32.55 -26.14
CA VAL A 29 29.62 -32.21 -27.28
C VAL A 29 30.59 -31.07 -26.85
N LYS A 30 31.79 -31.02 -27.44
CA LYS A 30 32.76 -29.90 -27.32
C LYS A 30 32.73 -29.04 -28.58
N ILE A 31 32.75 -27.70 -28.45
CA ILE A 31 33.34 -26.76 -29.43
C ILE A 31 34.21 -25.75 -28.66
N GLN A 32 35.17 -25.09 -29.33
CA GLN A 32 36.31 -24.40 -28.71
C GLN A 32 36.47 -22.94 -29.21
N LYS A 33 37.24 -22.13 -28.45
CA LYS A 33 37.86 -20.82 -28.83
C LYS A 33 36.88 -19.65 -28.99
N TYR A 34 37.23 -18.39 -28.69
CA TYR A 34 38.45 -17.71 -28.19
C TYR A 34 38.03 -16.67 -27.08
N VAL A 35 38.82 -15.78 -26.45
CA VAL A 35 40.17 -15.24 -26.71
C VAL A 35 40.89 -14.81 -25.40
N ILE A 36 42.23 -14.71 -25.46
CA ILE A 36 43.23 -13.98 -24.63
C ILE A 36 42.88 -13.49 -23.19
N ARG A 37 43.68 -14.01 -22.23
CA ARG A 37 44.39 -13.24 -21.17
C ARG A 37 45.90 -13.64 -21.23
N PRO A 38 46.84 -12.88 -20.62
CA PRO A 38 48.25 -12.83 -21.06
C PRO A 38 49.16 -14.01 -20.65
N LEU A 39 50.36 -14.06 -21.23
CA LEU A 39 51.36 -15.15 -21.15
C LEU A 39 52.78 -14.63 -21.48
N LEU A 40 53.80 -15.48 -21.28
CA LEU A 40 55.27 -15.29 -21.45
C LEU A 40 55.92 -14.42 -20.33
N LEU A 41 56.98 -14.82 -19.60
CA LEU A 41 58.25 -15.58 -19.77
C LEU A 41 59.43 -14.59 -19.52
N CYS A 42 60.61 -14.97 -19.01
CA CYS A 42 61.18 -16.28 -18.65
C CYS A 42 61.93 -16.16 -17.29
N ILE A 43 62.97 -16.89 -16.84
CA ILE A 43 63.91 -17.86 -17.45
C ILE A 43 64.44 -18.92 -16.43
N LEU A 44 65.34 -19.78 -16.92
CA LEU A 44 66.22 -20.79 -16.29
C LEU A 44 67.09 -20.29 -15.09
N VAL A 45 67.72 -21.11 -14.20
CA VAL A 45 67.74 -22.58 -13.94
C VAL A 45 68.43 -22.90 -12.58
N LEU A 46 68.25 -24.13 -12.04
CA LEU A 46 68.96 -24.79 -10.90
C LEU A 46 68.80 -24.11 -9.51
N GLY A 47 68.80 -24.82 -8.37
CA GLY A 47 68.73 -26.27 -8.07
C GLY A 47 68.66 -26.44 -6.54
N PHE A 48 67.61 -27.05 -5.97
CA PHE A 48 67.44 -28.49 -5.63
C PHE A 48 68.06 -28.94 -4.29
N ILE A 49 67.26 -29.74 -3.56
CA ILE A 49 67.59 -30.61 -2.40
C ILE A 49 67.57 -29.97 -1.00
N ASP A 50 66.50 -30.30 -0.28
CA ASP A 50 66.56 -30.64 1.15
C ASP A 50 66.74 -32.17 1.26
N THR A 51 67.72 -32.66 2.03
CA THR A 51 67.74 -34.06 2.52
C THR A 51 68.58 -34.20 3.78
N TYR A 52 68.10 -35.01 4.72
CA TYR A 52 68.91 -35.72 5.71
C TYR A 52 68.23 -37.05 6.04
N GLY A 53 68.96 -38.17 6.12
CA GLY A 53 68.36 -39.48 6.45
C GLY A 53 68.96 -40.69 5.72
N HIS A 54 70.20 -41.04 6.08
CA HIS A 54 70.92 -42.30 5.82
C HIS A 54 70.10 -43.60 5.67
N ASN A 55 70.59 -44.53 4.81
CA ASN A 55 71.20 -45.80 5.25
C ASN A 55 71.84 -46.58 4.06
N ASP A 56 72.51 -47.71 4.34
CA ASP A 56 73.70 -48.21 3.62
C ASP A 56 73.54 -49.41 2.65
N ILE A 57 74.30 -49.37 1.52
CA ILE A 57 75.12 -50.46 0.89
C ILE A 57 74.37 -51.71 0.30
N PRO A 58 74.87 -52.47 -0.74
CA PRO A 58 75.95 -52.29 -1.74
C PRO A 58 75.56 -52.45 -3.25
N ASN A 59 76.40 -51.89 -4.17
CA ASN A 59 76.90 -52.37 -5.52
C ASN A 59 76.07 -53.31 -6.50
N PRO A 60 76.40 -53.44 -7.82
CA PRO A 60 77.58 -52.95 -8.56
C PRO A 60 77.39 -52.33 -10.00
N ILE A 61 78.31 -51.43 -10.34
CA ILE A 61 79.10 -51.32 -11.62
C ILE A 61 78.44 -51.63 -12.98
N THR A 62 78.42 -50.64 -13.91
CA THR A 62 79.07 -50.74 -15.26
C THR A 62 79.04 -49.43 -16.09
N ASN A 63 80.21 -49.07 -16.67
CA ASN A 63 80.46 -48.43 -17.98
C ASN A 63 79.70 -47.16 -18.47
N THR A 64 80.33 -46.14 -19.09
CA THR A 64 81.77 -45.78 -19.28
C THR A 64 81.90 -44.32 -19.77
N SER A 65 83.10 -43.74 -19.61
CA SER A 65 83.60 -42.45 -20.19
C SER A 65 82.81 -41.17 -19.84
N GLY A 66 83.41 -40.12 -19.25
CA GLY A 66 84.77 -39.89 -18.71
C GLY A 66 84.81 -38.51 -18.04
N ILE A 67 85.85 -38.08 -17.29
CA ILE A 67 87.20 -38.62 -17.08
C ILE A 67 87.60 -38.44 -15.60
N ASN A 68 88.10 -39.53 -14.99
CA ASN A 68 89.06 -39.60 -13.87
C ASN A 68 89.19 -38.44 -12.84
N PRO A 69 88.49 -38.51 -11.68
CA PRO A 69 88.88 -37.86 -10.42
C PRO A 69 89.83 -38.75 -9.57
N GLU A 70 90.15 -38.31 -8.34
CA GLU A 70 91.07 -38.95 -7.36
C GLU A 70 92.57 -38.95 -7.75
N PRO A 71 93.53 -38.90 -6.78
CA PRO A 71 93.36 -39.20 -5.36
C PRO A 71 93.35 -38.00 -4.40
N SER A 72 92.44 -38.11 -3.42
CA SER A 72 92.67 -37.93 -1.99
C SER A 72 94.14 -37.76 -1.56
N GLY A 73 94.46 -36.63 -0.93
CA GLY A 73 95.79 -36.37 -0.36
C GLY A 73 95.75 -35.24 0.67
N VAL A 74 95.71 -35.60 1.96
CA VAL A 74 95.65 -34.63 3.06
C VAL A 74 96.89 -33.73 3.07
N LEU A 75 96.70 -32.42 2.87
CA LEU A 75 97.75 -31.44 3.15
C LEU A 75 97.17 -30.12 3.69
N ASN A 76 97.42 -29.85 4.97
CA ASN A 76 97.29 -28.51 5.54
C ASN A 76 98.37 -27.61 4.91
N CYS A 77 97.99 -26.82 3.91
CA CYS A 77 98.76 -25.69 3.39
C CYS A 77 97.79 -24.61 2.92
N ALA A 78 97.77 -23.47 3.60
CA ALA A 78 97.08 -22.30 3.08
C ALA A 78 97.79 -21.83 1.79
N PRO A 79 97.07 -21.57 0.68
CA PRO A 79 97.63 -20.82 -0.44
C PRO A 79 98.15 -19.45 0.05
N PRO A 80 99.22 -18.92 -0.56
CA PRO A 80 99.95 -17.79 0.00
C PRO A 80 99.11 -16.51 0.08
N MET A 81 99.24 -15.78 1.19
CA MET A 81 98.79 -14.39 1.24
C MET A 81 99.47 -13.57 0.13
N PRO A 82 98.79 -12.62 -0.52
CA PRO A 82 99.45 -11.62 -1.33
C PRO A 82 100.31 -10.72 -0.41
N THR A 83 101.62 -10.92 -0.40
CA THR A 83 102.57 -10.11 0.39
C THR A 83 102.92 -8.80 -0.33
N ASN A 84 101.96 -7.87 -0.41
CA ASN A 84 102.19 -6.52 -0.90
C ASN A 84 102.74 -5.61 0.21
N ASN A 85 104.06 -5.61 0.40
CA ASN A 85 104.80 -4.74 1.32
C ASN A 85 104.80 -3.23 0.93
N ASN A 86 103.71 -2.74 0.33
CA ASN A 86 103.52 -1.38 -0.21
C ASN A 86 102.11 -0.84 0.13
N GLY A 87 101.78 -0.75 1.42
CA GLY A 87 100.69 0.10 1.94
C GLY A 87 99.26 -0.19 1.46
N GLY A 88 98.99 -1.37 0.90
CA GLY A 88 97.65 -1.78 0.46
C GLY A 88 96.81 -2.40 1.59
N GLN A 89 95.50 -2.17 1.53
CA GLN A 89 94.54 -2.65 2.54
C GLN A 89 94.46 -4.18 2.57
N ILE A 90 94.67 -4.80 3.74
CA ILE A 90 94.53 -6.24 3.94
C ILE A 90 93.05 -6.57 4.14
N VAL A 91 92.42 -7.07 3.08
CA VAL A 91 91.03 -7.55 3.06
C VAL A 91 91.02 -9.08 3.08
N LEU A 92 90.24 -9.66 3.98
CA LEU A 92 89.98 -11.11 4.04
C LEU A 92 88.46 -11.33 4.00
N GLU A 93 88.04 -12.26 3.15
CA GLU A 93 86.62 -12.63 2.97
C GLU A 93 86.42 -14.10 3.30
N TYR A 94 85.33 -14.41 4.01
CA TYR A 94 84.95 -15.76 4.37
C TYR A 94 83.47 -16.00 4.08
N ILE A 95 83.16 -17.05 3.32
CA ILE A 95 81.82 -17.37 2.86
C ILE A 95 81.43 -18.74 3.42
N GLY A 96 80.41 -18.77 4.28
CA GLY A 96 79.87 -19.98 4.90
C GLY A 96 78.50 -20.34 4.33
N ASN A 97 78.31 -21.62 4.00
CA ASN A 97 77.04 -22.14 3.48
C ASN A 97 76.49 -23.21 4.44
N SER A 98 75.22 -23.08 4.84
CA SER A 98 74.57 -23.93 5.85
C SER A 98 73.46 -24.77 5.21
N GLN A 99 73.48 -26.08 5.44
CA GLN A 99 72.42 -27.01 5.04
C GLN A 99 71.29 -27.01 6.09
N GLN A 100 70.08 -27.41 5.69
CA GLN A 100 68.95 -27.43 6.63
C GLN A 100 69.23 -28.32 7.86
N ASN A 101 68.76 -27.85 9.02
CA ASN A 101 68.85 -28.50 10.35
C ASN A 101 70.21 -28.48 11.07
N GLY A 102 71.03 -27.45 10.82
CA GLY A 102 71.63 -26.70 11.94
C GLY A 102 73.16 -26.72 12.11
N TYR A 103 73.66 -25.59 12.65
CA TYR A 103 74.95 -25.42 13.33
C TYR A 103 76.22 -25.90 12.58
N MET A 104 76.61 -25.16 11.53
CA MET A 104 77.92 -25.30 10.89
C MET A 104 78.99 -24.48 11.63
N VAL A 105 79.94 -25.18 12.28
CA VAL A 105 81.15 -24.61 12.88
C VAL A 105 82.31 -24.71 11.90
N ASN A 106 82.80 -23.57 11.40
CA ASN A 106 83.90 -23.52 10.44
C ASN A 106 85.16 -22.91 11.07
N THR A 107 86.29 -23.64 11.02
CA THR A 107 87.52 -23.27 11.73
C THR A 107 88.55 -22.59 10.82
N ILE A 108 88.86 -21.31 11.10
CA ILE A 108 89.84 -20.51 10.36
C ILE A 108 91.17 -20.47 11.13
N ASN A 109 92.28 -20.80 10.47
CA ASN A 109 93.63 -20.82 11.05
C ASN A 109 94.46 -19.61 10.57
N PHE A 110 95.11 -18.89 11.49
CA PHE A 110 96.07 -17.81 11.15
C PHE A 110 97.46 -18.11 11.72
N ASN A 111 98.51 -17.71 10.99
CA ASN A 111 99.91 -17.76 11.44
C ASN A 111 100.49 -16.35 11.60
N GLN A 112 101.41 -16.18 12.56
CA GLN A 112 101.87 -14.87 13.08
C GLN A 112 102.73 -14.01 12.14
N THR A 113 102.90 -14.35 10.86
CA THR A 113 103.92 -13.73 9.99
C THR A 113 103.70 -12.24 9.67
N ASN A 114 102.51 -11.69 9.91
CA ASN A 114 102.15 -10.29 9.62
C ASN A 114 101.53 -9.55 10.83
N ASN A 115 102.15 -9.64 12.02
CA ASN A 115 101.80 -8.87 13.24
C ASN A 115 100.35 -8.93 13.80
N GLY A 116 99.43 -9.67 13.17
CA GLY A 116 98.07 -9.87 13.68
C GLY A 116 97.12 -8.67 13.50
N VAL A 117 97.32 -7.85 12.46
CA VAL A 117 96.37 -6.78 12.08
C VAL A 117 95.79 -7.07 10.70
N VAL A 118 94.47 -6.90 10.55
CA VAL A 118 93.69 -7.00 9.32
C VAL A 118 92.90 -5.70 9.16
N ASP A 119 92.85 -5.13 7.95
CA ASP A 119 92.12 -3.88 7.74
C ASP A 119 90.62 -4.11 7.53
N VAL A 120 90.25 -5.14 6.78
CA VAL A 120 88.84 -5.54 6.61
C VAL A 120 88.70 -7.06 6.73
N LEU A 121 87.78 -7.52 7.57
CA LEU A 121 87.34 -8.91 7.63
C LEU A 121 85.85 -8.97 7.30
N ARG A 122 85.48 -9.67 6.22
CA ARG A 122 84.09 -9.83 5.75
C ARG A 122 83.64 -11.28 5.97
N ILE A 123 82.52 -11.47 6.65
CA ILE A 123 81.94 -12.80 6.93
C ILE A 123 80.52 -12.84 6.35
N VAL A 124 80.31 -13.71 5.37
CA VAL A 124 79.04 -13.84 4.63
C VAL A 124 78.42 -15.22 4.89
N ASN A 125 77.20 -15.24 5.42
CA ASN A 125 76.36 -16.43 5.51
C ASN A 125 75.42 -16.47 4.29
N THR A 126 75.49 -17.51 3.47
CA THR A 126 74.72 -17.59 2.22
C THR A 126 73.50 -18.52 2.30
N ALA A 127 73.07 -18.92 3.49
CA ALA A 127 71.99 -19.90 3.71
C ALA A 127 70.60 -19.33 3.32
N PRO A 128 69.91 -19.79 2.25
CA PRO A 128 68.74 -19.10 1.71
C PRO A 128 67.51 -19.02 2.61
N ASN A 129 67.36 -19.97 3.54
CA ASN A 129 66.13 -20.15 4.33
C ASN A 129 66.21 -19.63 5.78
N GLY A 130 67.31 -18.95 6.15
CA GLY A 130 67.54 -18.44 7.50
C GLY A 130 68.08 -19.50 8.46
N GLY A 131 69.34 -19.35 8.89
CA GLY A 131 70.00 -20.27 9.82
C GLY A 131 71.34 -19.74 10.32
N GLN A 132 71.83 -20.31 11.43
CA GLN A 132 73.01 -19.79 12.14
C GLN A 132 74.34 -20.30 11.56
N LEU A 133 75.30 -19.39 11.41
CA LEU A 133 76.68 -19.66 11.02
C LEU A 133 77.64 -19.30 12.17
N ASP A 134 78.42 -20.28 12.63
CA ASP A 134 79.45 -20.08 13.66
C ASP A 134 80.85 -20.00 13.00
N ALA A 135 81.33 -18.76 12.85
CA ALA A 135 82.68 -18.48 12.35
C ALA A 135 83.69 -18.62 13.50
N VAL A 136 84.45 -19.72 13.50
CA VAL A 136 85.32 -20.12 14.61
C VAL A 136 86.79 -19.90 14.31
N PHE A 137 87.47 -19.12 15.16
CA PHE A 137 88.85 -18.68 14.94
C PHE A 137 89.83 -19.50 15.78
N ASN A 138 90.76 -20.19 15.11
CA ASN A 138 91.86 -20.94 15.71
C ASN A 138 93.16 -20.14 15.55
N ILE A 139 93.32 -19.17 16.45
CA ILE A 139 94.44 -18.23 16.54
C ILE A 139 95.09 -18.38 17.92
N ASN A 140 96.40 -18.12 18.04
CA ASN A 140 97.14 -18.15 19.32
C ASN A 140 97.73 -16.78 19.69
N PHE A 141 97.16 -15.71 19.12
CA PHE A 141 97.55 -14.31 19.27
C PHE A 141 96.30 -13.43 19.08
N THR A 142 96.31 -12.22 19.64
CA THR A 142 95.22 -11.25 19.47
C THR A 142 95.14 -10.75 18.02
N LEU A 143 94.01 -10.95 17.36
CA LEU A 143 93.75 -10.49 15.99
C LEU A 143 93.02 -9.12 16.02
N TYR A 144 93.67 -8.06 15.56
CA TYR A 144 93.08 -6.74 15.41
C TYR A 144 92.45 -6.59 14.02
N VAL A 145 91.20 -6.13 13.95
CA VAL A 145 90.41 -5.97 12.72
C VAL A 145 89.91 -4.53 12.65
N LYS A 146 90.36 -3.72 11.68
CA LYS A 146 89.92 -2.31 11.64
C LYS A 146 88.43 -2.17 11.28
N LYS A 147 87.96 -2.93 10.29
CA LYS A 147 86.55 -2.99 9.91
C LYS A 147 86.07 -4.44 9.82
N LEU A 148 85.14 -4.83 10.69
CA LEU A 148 84.45 -6.12 10.63
C LEU A 148 83.12 -5.92 9.89
N ILE A 149 82.87 -6.72 8.85
CA ILE A 149 81.65 -6.66 8.04
C ILE A 149 80.94 -8.01 8.14
N ILE A 150 79.65 -8.00 8.49
CA ILE A 150 78.82 -9.19 8.63
C ILE A 150 77.61 -9.07 7.69
N GLU A 151 77.33 -10.16 6.97
CA GLU A 151 76.26 -10.24 5.97
C GLU A 151 75.52 -11.58 6.07
N ALA A 152 74.19 -11.56 6.10
CA ALA A 152 73.35 -12.75 6.00
C ALA A 152 71.98 -12.39 5.40
N PRO A 153 71.34 -13.27 4.60
CA PRO A 153 70.13 -12.93 3.86
C PRO A 153 68.97 -12.55 4.78
N ASN A 154 68.45 -11.35 4.58
CA ASN A 154 67.38 -10.75 5.36
C ASN A 154 66.03 -11.44 5.04
N ASN A 155 65.54 -12.24 5.99
CA ASN A 155 64.31 -13.04 5.84
C ASN A 155 63.30 -12.66 6.95
N PRO A 156 62.14 -12.06 6.63
CA PRO A 156 61.22 -11.51 7.62
C PRO A 156 60.50 -12.58 8.47
N ASN A 157 60.64 -13.87 8.16
CA ASN A 157 59.98 -14.97 8.89
C ASN A 157 60.94 -15.79 9.77
N ASN A 158 62.26 -15.63 9.64
CA ASN A 158 63.24 -16.31 10.50
C ASN A 158 64.60 -15.59 10.43
N SER A 159 65.14 -15.16 11.58
CA SER A 159 66.39 -14.39 11.64
C SER A 159 67.60 -15.21 11.19
N SER A 160 68.23 -14.80 10.08
CA SER A 160 69.57 -15.25 9.72
C SER A 160 70.58 -14.69 10.73
N VAL A 161 71.40 -15.54 11.35
CA VAL A 161 72.34 -15.13 12.40
C VAL A 161 73.77 -15.53 12.05
N VAL A 162 74.71 -14.61 12.23
CA VAL A 162 76.14 -14.92 12.26
C VAL A 162 76.68 -14.72 13.67
N THR A 163 77.42 -15.72 14.17
CA THR A 163 78.10 -15.66 15.46
C THR A 163 79.60 -15.86 15.26
N VAL A 164 80.40 -14.92 15.75
CA VAL A 164 81.86 -14.92 15.68
C VAL A 164 82.42 -15.33 17.04
N LYS A 165 83.32 -16.32 17.11
CA LYS A 165 83.94 -16.78 18.36
C LYS A 165 85.29 -17.48 18.14
N PRO A 166 86.16 -17.61 19.15
CA PRO A 166 87.36 -18.45 19.04
C PRO A 166 87.02 -19.95 19.18
N ARG A 167 88.01 -20.81 18.91
CA ARG A 167 87.90 -22.25 19.11
C ARG A 167 88.10 -22.64 20.58
N GLU A 168 87.06 -23.18 21.20
CA GLU A 168 87.13 -23.75 22.56
C GLU A 168 87.98 -25.03 22.60
N GLY A 169 88.52 -25.34 23.79
CA GLY A 169 89.26 -26.58 24.07
C GLY A 169 90.75 -26.59 23.74
N GLY A 170 91.30 -25.52 23.13
CA GLY A 170 92.74 -25.31 23.00
C GLY A 170 93.29 -24.47 24.16
N ASN A 171 94.27 -24.98 24.91
CA ASN A 171 94.84 -24.28 26.07
C ASN A 171 95.84 -23.18 25.66
N PHE A 172 95.36 -22.17 24.94
CA PHE A 172 96.10 -21.01 24.46
C PHE A 172 95.46 -19.72 25.03
N PRO A 173 96.18 -18.88 25.79
CA PRO A 173 95.57 -17.82 26.60
C PRO A 173 95.28 -16.49 25.87
N TYR A 174 95.37 -16.43 24.53
CA TYR A 174 95.30 -15.17 23.76
C TYR A 174 94.42 -15.24 22.52
N ASN A 175 93.32 -16.00 22.58
CA ASN A 175 92.44 -16.26 21.44
C ASN A 175 91.39 -15.14 21.27
N THR A 176 91.82 -13.87 21.20
CA THR A 176 90.93 -12.70 21.20
C THR A 176 90.92 -11.98 19.85
N ILE A 177 89.74 -11.68 19.33
CA ILE A 177 89.52 -10.79 18.18
C ILE A 177 89.14 -9.40 18.72
N LYS A 178 89.75 -8.35 18.20
CA LYS A 178 89.50 -6.96 18.58
C LYS A 178 89.16 -6.11 17.37
N TYR A 179 87.94 -5.59 17.29
CA TYR A 179 87.45 -4.84 16.12
C TYR A 179 87.26 -3.34 16.41
N CYS A 180 87.56 -2.49 15.44
CA CYS A 180 87.52 -1.03 15.59
C CYS A 180 86.26 -0.38 14.99
N GLU A 181 85.61 -1.06 14.06
CA GLU A 181 84.34 -0.70 13.44
C GLU A 181 83.59 -2.00 13.12
N LEU A 182 82.28 -2.04 13.35
CA LEU A 182 81.39 -3.13 12.93
C LEU A 182 80.36 -2.59 11.96
N VAL A 183 80.19 -3.27 10.82
CA VAL A 183 79.10 -3.04 9.87
C VAL A 183 78.28 -4.31 9.75
N ASP A 184 77.11 -4.33 10.41
CA ASP A 184 76.04 -5.28 10.12
C ASP A 184 75.25 -4.72 8.93
N VAL A 185 75.27 -5.41 7.79
CA VAL A 185 74.70 -4.87 6.54
C VAL A 185 73.18 -4.99 6.50
N ASP A 186 72.62 -5.93 7.26
CA ASP A 186 71.18 -6.16 7.43
C ASP A 186 70.84 -6.05 8.93
N PRO A 187 70.19 -4.96 9.40
CA PRO A 187 70.12 -4.64 10.82
C PRO A 187 69.55 -5.75 11.72
N GLY A 188 70.42 -6.38 12.53
CA GLY A 188 70.07 -7.44 13.46
C GLY A 188 70.44 -8.86 13.00
N ALA A 189 71.19 -9.00 11.89
CA ALA A 189 71.74 -10.27 11.43
C ALA A 189 73.03 -10.68 12.18
N ALA A 190 73.78 -9.71 12.70
CA ALA A 190 74.95 -9.97 13.53
C ALA A 190 74.56 -10.23 15.01
N ASN A 191 74.59 -11.49 15.44
CA ASN A 191 74.52 -11.83 16.87
C ASN A 191 75.93 -12.03 17.41
N MET A 192 76.58 -10.90 17.69
CA MET A 192 77.88 -10.79 18.35
C MET A 192 77.79 -11.34 19.77
N SER A 193 78.25 -12.57 19.98
CA SER A 193 78.39 -13.12 21.33
C SER A 193 79.58 -12.46 22.02
N GLU A 194 79.33 -11.33 22.70
CA GLU A 194 80.31 -10.56 23.50
C GLU A 194 80.78 -11.36 24.72
N THR A 195 81.58 -12.38 24.42
CA THR A 195 82.44 -13.09 25.36
C THR A 195 83.78 -12.35 25.47
N GLN A 196 84.64 -12.74 26.41
CA GLN A 196 85.97 -12.10 26.63
C GLN A 196 86.96 -12.21 25.44
N THR A 197 86.49 -12.68 24.28
CA THR A 197 87.31 -13.10 23.13
C THR A 197 86.87 -12.48 21.80
N VAL A 198 85.78 -11.71 21.76
CA VAL A 198 85.44 -10.83 20.63
C VAL A 198 85.00 -9.48 21.22
N GLN A 199 85.74 -8.41 20.93
CA GLN A 199 85.60 -7.14 21.65
C GLN A 199 85.73 -5.94 20.72
N PHE A 200 84.93 -4.90 20.94
CA PHE A 200 85.24 -3.56 20.43
C PHE A 200 86.57 -3.07 21.02
N TYR A 201 87.35 -2.33 20.22
CA TYR A 201 88.65 -1.82 20.61
C TYR A 201 88.93 -0.51 19.89
N ASN A 202 89.27 0.54 20.64
CA ASN A 202 89.61 1.85 20.11
C ASN A 202 91.05 2.19 20.52
N GLY A 203 92.03 1.72 19.75
CA GLY A 203 93.44 1.81 20.12
C GLY A 203 94.39 2.07 18.94
N THR A 204 95.70 2.06 19.18
CA THR A 204 96.70 2.52 18.20
C THR A 204 96.76 1.66 16.93
N ASN A 205 96.43 0.38 17.01
CA ASN A 205 96.26 -0.48 15.84
C ASN A 205 94.96 -0.21 15.05
N CYS A 206 94.01 0.54 15.63
CA CYS A 206 92.82 1.10 14.96
C CYS A 206 93.08 2.50 14.39
N GLY A 207 93.83 3.31 15.12
CA GLY A 207 94.00 4.74 14.87
C GLY A 207 94.08 5.52 16.19
N ASN A 208 95.23 5.41 16.86
CA ASN A 208 95.58 5.96 18.19
C ASN A 208 94.91 5.31 19.44
N THR A 209 95.74 4.95 20.41
CA THR A 209 95.35 4.64 21.82
C THR A 209 95.58 5.87 22.67
N LEU A 210 94.69 6.11 23.61
CA LEU A 210 95.06 6.48 24.97
C LEU A 210 94.25 5.63 25.95
N ASP A 211 94.85 5.27 27.08
CA ASP A 211 94.20 4.52 28.14
C ASP A 211 93.55 5.52 29.10
N THR A 212 92.22 5.67 29.00
CA THR A 212 91.44 6.60 29.81
C THR A 212 90.19 5.91 30.33
N THR A 213 90.31 5.32 31.53
CA THR A 213 89.16 5.20 32.42
C THR A 213 88.79 6.60 32.88
N CYS A 214 87.69 7.14 32.36
CA CYS A 214 87.11 8.37 32.88
C CYS A 214 86.41 8.08 34.22
N TYR A 215 86.62 8.95 35.19
CA TYR A 215 86.03 8.88 36.52
C TYR A 215 84.69 9.63 36.55
N THR A 216 83.90 9.44 37.60
CA THR A 216 82.60 10.11 37.75
C THR A 216 82.74 11.42 38.53
N THR A 217 81.77 12.31 38.35
CA THR A 217 81.75 13.63 39.01
C THR A 217 81.53 13.50 40.52
N GLY A 218 82.63 13.39 41.27
CA GLY A 218 82.65 13.22 42.72
C GLY A 218 83.83 12.40 43.26
N ASP A 219 84.45 11.58 42.41
CA ASP A 219 85.55 10.68 42.78
C ASP A 219 86.82 11.43 43.26
N THR A 220 87.72 10.73 43.96
CA THR A 220 88.91 11.30 44.62
C THR A 220 90.22 10.61 44.22
N LEU A 221 91.36 11.15 44.65
CA LEU A 221 92.68 10.54 44.42
C LEU A 221 92.82 9.13 45.02
N ALA A 222 91.98 8.75 46.00
CA ALA A 222 91.90 7.40 46.54
C ALA A 222 91.25 6.40 45.56
N ASP A 223 90.44 6.88 44.63
CA ASP A 223 89.65 6.10 43.68
C ASP A 223 90.38 5.91 42.35
N LEU A 224 91.53 6.57 42.16
CA LEU A 224 92.45 6.30 41.05
C LEU A 224 92.90 4.84 41.06
N ASN A 225 92.81 4.17 39.90
CA ASN A 225 93.17 2.77 39.75
C ASN A 225 94.71 2.54 39.73
N VAL A 226 95.36 2.77 40.87
CA VAL A 226 96.80 2.62 41.10
C VAL A 226 97.06 1.76 42.33
N SER A 227 98.10 0.91 42.27
CA SER A 227 98.40 -0.04 43.34
C SER A 227 99.90 -0.09 43.67
N GLY A 228 100.22 -0.52 44.89
CA GLY A 228 101.59 -0.59 45.39
C GLY A 228 101.71 -1.49 46.63
N SER A 229 102.92 -1.93 46.92
CA SER A 229 103.26 -2.81 48.04
C SER A 229 103.45 -2.10 49.40
N GLY A 230 103.22 -0.79 49.44
CA GLY A 230 103.36 0.07 50.60
C GLY A 230 102.32 1.20 50.55
N THR A 231 102.53 2.26 51.32
CA THR A 231 101.60 3.40 51.35
C THR A 231 101.73 4.21 50.06
N LEU A 232 100.63 4.37 49.31
CA LEU A 232 100.56 5.29 48.18
C LEU A 232 100.52 6.73 48.69
N VAL A 233 101.33 7.60 48.09
CA VAL A 233 101.38 9.03 48.39
C VAL A 233 101.27 9.82 47.09
N PHE A 234 100.34 10.76 47.05
CA PHE A 234 99.98 11.55 45.86
C PHE A 234 100.61 12.94 45.89
N TYR A 235 100.90 13.48 44.70
CA TYR A 235 101.55 14.77 44.48
C TYR A 235 101.00 15.42 43.21
N THR A 236 101.18 16.75 43.07
CA THR A 236 100.89 17.50 41.82
C THR A 236 102.15 17.81 41.02
N SER A 237 103.28 17.15 41.32
CA SER A 237 104.55 17.28 40.58
C SER A 237 105.34 15.97 40.54
N GLN A 238 105.97 15.71 39.39
CA GLN A 238 106.90 14.61 39.15
C GLN A 238 108.12 14.64 40.10
N LEU A 239 108.55 15.83 40.54
CA LEU A 239 109.70 16.05 41.43
C LEU A 239 109.42 17.15 42.47
N GLY A 240 109.90 16.94 43.70
CA GLY A 240 109.71 17.89 44.81
C GLY A 240 108.25 18.04 45.26
N GLY A 241 107.95 19.14 45.94
CA GLY A 241 106.59 19.47 46.41
C GLY A 241 106.13 18.67 47.65
N ASN A 242 105.04 19.16 48.26
CA ASN A 242 104.36 18.48 49.36
C ASN A 242 103.39 17.41 48.84
N SER A 243 103.08 16.41 49.65
CA SER A 243 102.05 15.41 49.36
C SER A 243 100.63 16.00 49.45
N VAL A 244 99.75 15.54 48.58
CA VAL A 244 98.32 15.87 48.51
C VAL A 244 97.49 14.76 49.17
N SER A 245 96.33 15.10 49.74
CA SER A 245 95.45 14.10 50.37
C SER A 245 94.87 13.14 49.34
N ALA A 246 94.78 11.85 49.67
CA ALA A 246 94.02 10.90 48.87
C ALA A 246 92.53 11.28 48.77
N SER A 247 92.00 12.02 49.75
CA SER A 247 90.62 12.53 49.75
C SER A 247 90.39 13.79 48.89
N THR A 248 91.35 14.19 48.06
CA THR A 248 91.17 15.32 47.14
C THR A 248 90.38 14.86 45.91
N THR A 249 89.30 15.56 45.58
CA THR A 249 88.46 15.27 44.41
C THR A 249 89.26 15.36 43.10
N LEU A 250 88.96 14.47 42.18
CA LEU A 250 89.49 14.46 40.82
C LEU A 250 88.97 15.68 40.04
N VAL A 251 89.75 16.10 39.05
CA VAL A 251 89.43 17.23 38.17
C VAL A 251 89.86 16.84 36.76
N ASP A 252 88.97 17.03 35.79
CA ASP A 252 89.20 16.64 34.40
C ASP A 252 90.47 17.29 33.80
N GLY A 253 91.20 16.53 33.00
CA GLY A 253 92.44 16.93 32.34
C GLY A 253 93.68 17.08 33.24
N ASN A 254 93.55 17.03 34.58
CA ASN A 254 94.69 17.21 35.48
C ASN A 254 95.56 15.94 35.60
N THR A 255 96.88 16.11 35.58
CA THR A 255 97.85 15.05 35.90
C THR A 255 98.28 15.10 37.36
N TYR A 256 98.02 14.00 38.08
CA TYR A 256 98.52 13.76 39.44
C TYR A 256 99.66 12.73 39.39
N TYR A 257 100.47 12.66 40.45
CA TYR A 257 101.70 11.88 40.49
C TYR A 257 101.72 11.02 41.75
N VAL A 258 101.69 9.70 41.62
CA VAL A 258 101.68 8.77 42.76
C VAL A 258 103.05 8.10 42.96
N ALA A 259 103.50 7.99 44.20
CA ALA A 259 104.63 7.14 44.58
C ALA A 259 104.20 6.08 45.60
N ASN A 260 104.83 4.90 45.54
CA ASN A 260 104.72 3.86 46.55
C ASN A 260 105.82 4.07 47.61
N LYS A 261 105.46 4.07 48.89
CA LYS A 261 106.36 4.40 49.99
C LYS A 261 106.42 3.29 51.04
N VAL A 262 107.64 2.86 51.36
CA VAL A 262 107.93 1.83 52.37
C VAL A 262 109.02 2.37 53.31
N GLY A 263 108.61 2.75 54.53
CA GLY A 263 109.48 3.43 55.48
C GLY A 263 110.01 4.75 54.90
N ASN A 264 111.34 4.89 54.84
CA ASN A 264 112.01 6.07 54.30
C ASN A 264 112.29 5.99 52.78
N CYS A 265 111.93 4.89 52.11
CA CYS A 265 112.11 4.73 50.66
C CYS A 265 110.81 5.08 49.92
N GLU A 266 110.91 5.97 48.93
CA GLU A 266 109.82 6.41 48.05
C GLU A 266 110.19 6.02 46.60
N SER A 267 109.24 5.49 45.83
CA SER A 267 109.48 5.10 44.43
C SER A 267 109.67 6.32 43.53
N ALA A 268 110.12 6.10 42.29
CA ALA A 268 109.83 7.04 41.22
C ALA A 268 108.31 7.26 41.13
N ARG A 269 107.89 8.50 40.83
CA ARG A 269 106.47 8.85 40.71
C ARG A 269 105.92 8.46 39.34
N LEU A 270 104.74 7.86 39.34
CA LEU A 270 103.95 7.56 38.15
C LEU A 270 102.97 8.71 37.89
N PRO A 271 103.02 9.40 36.73
CA PRO A 271 101.96 10.32 36.33
C PRO A 271 100.67 9.56 35.98
N VAL A 272 99.54 10.12 36.40
CA VAL A 272 98.18 9.66 36.12
C VAL A 272 97.36 10.87 35.70
N THR A 273 96.95 10.94 34.43
CA THR A 273 96.07 12.00 33.93
C THR A 273 94.62 11.57 34.11
N VAL A 274 93.84 12.46 34.71
CA VAL A 274 92.41 12.27 34.97
C VAL A 274 91.60 12.62 33.73
N CYS A 275 90.61 11.79 33.43
CA CYS A 275 89.40 12.17 32.68
C CYS A 275 88.21 12.13 33.65
N VAL A 276 87.24 13.04 33.55
CA VAL A 276 85.96 12.94 34.31
C VAL A 276 84.77 13.09 33.35
N GLU A 277 83.87 12.11 33.36
CA GLU A 277 82.63 12.19 32.59
C GLU A 277 81.55 12.99 33.33
N GLY A 278 80.90 13.89 32.57
CA GLY A 278 79.69 14.59 32.98
C GLY A 278 78.41 13.83 32.59
N PRO A 279 77.25 14.21 33.14
CA PRO A 279 75.97 13.60 32.77
C PRO A 279 75.67 13.81 31.28
N GLN A 280 75.15 12.77 30.63
CA GLN A 280 74.73 12.80 29.24
C GLN A 280 73.26 13.24 29.17
N ASN A 281 72.97 14.36 28.50
CA ASN A 281 71.59 14.84 28.27
C ASN A 281 70.82 13.85 27.39
N ILE A 282 69.62 13.45 27.80
CA ILE A 282 68.77 12.54 27.03
C ILE A 282 67.75 13.36 26.24
N CYS A 283 68.05 13.55 24.96
CA CYS A 283 67.16 14.24 24.02
C CYS A 283 65.80 13.53 23.92
N PRO A 284 64.67 14.26 23.83
CA PRO A 284 63.36 13.66 23.58
C PRO A 284 63.37 12.87 22.27
N ILE A 285 62.85 11.64 22.31
CA ILE A 285 62.74 10.74 21.14
C ILE A 285 61.27 10.67 20.70
N ALA A 286 60.99 10.95 19.42
CA ALA A 286 59.64 10.90 18.88
C ALA A 286 59.07 9.48 18.85
N GLY A 287 57.89 9.31 19.46
CA GLY A 287 57.12 8.07 19.44
C GLY A 287 56.09 8.03 18.30
N ASN A 288 55.62 6.82 17.99
CA ASN A 288 54.53 6.61 17.04
C ASN A 288 53.18 7.05 17.66
N VAL A 289 52.68 8.23 17.28
CA VAL A 289 51.33 8.69 17.64
C VAL A 289 50.31 8.09 16.66
N ALA A 290 49.18 7.59 17.19
CA ALA A 290 48.14 7.00 16.37
C ALA A 290 47.35 8.06 15.58
N ASN A 291 47.00 7.76 14.33
CA ASN A 291 46.13 8.60 13.50
C ASN A 291 44.71 8.63 14.07
N PHE A 292 44.11 9.82 14.13
CA PHE A 292 42.70 9.98 14.47
C PHE A 292 41.85 9.79 13.22
N ASN A 293 40.85 8.91 13.26
CA ASN A 293 39.97 8.61 12.15
C ASN A 293 38.53 8.63 12.67
N THR A 294 37.73 9.63 12.28
CA THR A 294 36.39 9.87 12.86
C THR A 294 35.49 10.69 11.91
N SER A 295 34.21 10.84 12.26
CA SER A 295 33.34 11.82 11.60
C SER A 295 33.74 13.25 12.01
N TYR A 296 33.64 14.22 11.10
CA TYR A 296 33.89 15.63 11.42
C TYR A 296 32.96 16.19 12.53
N THR A 297 31.81 15.55 12.76
CA THR A 297 30.85 15.89 13.83
C THR A 297 31.14 15.29 15.21
N GLN A 298 32.14 14.40 15.35
CA GLN A 298 32.50 13.79 16.64
C GLN A 298 33.69 14.49 17.30
N SER A 299 33.57 14.81 18.60
CA SER A 299 34.65 15.41 19.37
C SER A 299 35.84 14.47 19.57
N ILE A 300 37.04 14.89 19.18
CA ILE A 300 38.30 14.24 19.59
C ILE A 300 38.66 14.73 20.99
N SER A 301 38.98 13.81 21.90
CA SER A 301 39.46 14.14 23.25
C SER A 301 40.84 14.79 23.22
N ASN A 302 41.09 15.75 24.11
CA ASN A 302 42.40 16.38 24.26
C ASN A 302 43.53 15.35 24.38
N PHE A 303 44.63 15.60 23.68
CA PHE A 303 45.80 14.73 23.62
C PHE A 303 46.94 15.31 24.47
N ASP A 304 47.47 14.52 25.40
CA ASP A 304 48.65 14.90 26.18
C ASP A 304 49.91 14.70 25.33
N MET A 305 50.54 15.80 24.94
CA MET A 305 51.70 15.83 24.06
C MET A 305 52.93 15.13 24.64
N THR A 306 52.99 14.90 25.96
CA THR A 306 54.07 14.09 26.55
C THR A 306 54.02 12.63 26.11
N GLN A 307 52.83 12.10 25.78
CA GLN A 307 52.66 10.72 25.33
C GLN A 307 53.18 10.49 23.90
N ALA A 308 53.52 11.56 23.18
CA ALA A 308 54.14 11.49 21.85
C ALA A 308 55.68 11.31 21.90
N PHE A 309 56.31 11.34 23.07
CA PHE A 309 57.77 11.30 23.21
C PHE A 309 58.23 10.34 24.31
N ALA A 310 59.36 9.69 24.07
CA ALA A 310 60.05 8.85 25.06
C ALA A 310 61.35 9.52 25.50
N ALA A 311 61.67 9.35 26.79
CA ALA A 311 62.93 9.71 27.44
C ALA A 311 63.37 11.19 27.29
N SER A 312 63.26 11.94 28.39
CA SER A 312 64.09 13.12 28.64
C SER A 312 64.23 13.31 30.15
N ASP A 313 65.38 13.79 30.59
CA ASP A 313 65.69 14.12 31.98
C ASP A 313 65.32 15.57 32.36
N ASP A 314 64.97 16.42 31.38
CA ASP A 314 64.60 17.84 31.55
C ASP A 314 63.15 18.18 31.13
N PRO A 315 62.60 19.35 31.56
CA PRO A 315 61.22 19.74 31.26
C PRO A 315 60.99 20.10 29.78
N LEU A 316 60.23 19.26 29.06
CA LEU A 316 59.93 19.48 27.65
C LEU A 316 59.05 20.69 27.37
N THR A 317 59.43 21.45 26.34
CA THR A 317 58.63 22.49 25.69
C THR A 317 58.09 21.98 24.35
N PHE A 318 56.86 22.36 24.00
CA PHE A 318 56.17 21.85 22.80
C PHE A 318 55.83 22.98 21.81
N THR A 319 56.07 22.73 20.53
CA THR A 319 55.51 23.52 19.42
C THR A 319 54.69 22.60 18.52
N VAL A 320 53.62 23.13 17.92
CA VAL A 320 52.67 22.34 17.12
C VAL A 320 52.37 23.06 15.81
N THR A 321 52.39 22.32 14.70
CA THR A 321 51.97 22.78 13.38
C THR A 321 50.92 21.84 12.79
N ASN A 322 50.04 22.40 11.98
CA ASN A 322 48.93 21.71 11.32
C ASN A 322 48.96 22.07 9.83
N SER A 323 48.87 21.07 8.94
CA SER A 323 49.00 21.32 7.50
C SER A 323 47.81 22.02 6.86
N ASP A 324 46.59 21.78 7.37
CA ASP A 324 45.36 22.35 6.85
C ASP A 324 44.38 22.76 7.97
N ASN A 325 44.27 24.07 8.18
CA ASN A 325 43.37 24.68 9.16
C ASN A 325 41.89 24.73 8.70
N SER A 326 41.56 24.26 7.49
CA SER A 326 40.17 24.12 7.03
C SER A 326 39.54 22.77 7.43
N VAL A 327 40.36 21.75 7.71
CA VAL A 327 39.90 20.43 8.22
C VAL A 327 39.71 20.50 9.73
N ALA A 328 40.72 20.97 10.46
CA ALA A 328 40.67 21.17 11.90
C ALA A 328 41.61 22.31 12.33
N THR A 329 41.29 22.98 13.44
CA THR A 329 42.18 23.92 14.13
C THR A 329 42.60 23.35 15.48
N LEU A 330 43.80 23.74 15.92
CA LEU A 330 44.45 23.21 17.12
C LEU A 330 44.73 24.33 18.12
N SER A 331 44.68 24.01 19.41
CA SER A 331 45.15 24.90 20.48
C SER A 331 45.87 24.12 21.58
N THR A 332 46.95 24.69 22.12
CA THR A 332 47.74 24.09 23.21
C THR A 332 47.47 24.80 24.53
N SER A 333 47.43 24.03 25.62
CA SER A 333 47.26 24.52 26.98
C SER A 333 48.10 23.68 27.94
N GLY A 334 49.29 24.19 28.28
CA GLY A 334 50.36 23.36 28.85
C GLY A 334 50.67 22.19 27.91
N ASN A 335 50.70 20.98 28.46
CA ASN A 335 50.99 19.76 27.71
C ASN A 335 49.80 19.25 26.89
N ASN A 336 48.59 19.82 27.03
CA ASN A 336 47.40 19.34 26.32
C ASN A 336 47.21 20.03 24.97
N LEU A 337 47.06 19.23 23.92
CA LEU A 337 46.58 19.62 22.60
C LEU A 337 45.06 19.41 22.53
N SER A 338 44.33 20.47 22.18
CA SER A 338 42.87 20.46 21.99
C SER A 338 42.52 20.61 20.51
N PHE A 339 41.45 19.94 20.07
CA PHE A 339 41.04 19.87 18.68
C PHE A 339 39.70 20.57 18.45
N ASN A 340 39.61 21.41 17.42
CA ASN A 340 38.38 22.02 16.95
C ASN A 340 38.17 21.66 15.47
N LEU A 341 37.27 20.72 15.20
CA LEU A 341 37.03 20.19 13.85
C LEU A 341 36.17 21.18 13.05
N ILE A 342 36.47 21.34 11.76
CA ILE A 342 35.84 22.37 10.90
C ILE A 342 35.14 21.73 9.69
N GLY A 343 35.72 20.69 9.08
CA GLY A 343 35.12 20.01 7.94
C GLY A 343 35.81 18.70 7.57
N PRO A 344 35.20 17.89 6.69
CA PRO A 344 35.77 16.63 6.23
C PRO A 344 37.04 16.84 5.39
N GLY A 345 37.99 15.92 5.54
CA GLY A 345 39.31 15.97 4.89
C GLY A 345 40.40 15.31 5.72
N THR A 346 41.65 15.48 5.32
CA THR A 346 42.84 14.99 6.05
C THR A 346 43.78 16.15 6.33
N THR A 347 44.21 16.29 7.57
CA THR A 347 45.33 17.18 7.94
C THR A 347 46.38 16.42 8.74
N ASN A 348 47.66 16.73 8.49
CA ASN A 348 48.80 16.22 9.23
C ASN A 348 49.18 17.22 10.34
N VAL A 349 49.36 16.69 11.54
CA VAL A 349 49.81 17.42 12.72
C VAL A 349 51.25 17.01 13.01
N SER A 350 52.12 17.99 13.24
CA SER A 350 53.48 17.76 13.72
C SER A 350 53.65 18.45 15.07
N ILE A 351 54.02 17.67 16.08
CA ILE A 351 54.41 18.17 17.41
C ILE A 351 55.93 18.05 17.49
N THR A 352 56.62 19.14 17.82
CA THR A 352 58.06 19.14 18.10
C THR A 352 58.28 19.42 19.57
N ALA A 353 58.98 18.51 20.26
CA ALA A 353 59.37 18.65 21.66
C ALA A 353 60.84 19.03 21.78
N SER A 354 61.19 19.86 22.77
CA SER A 354 62.57 20.26 23.05
C SER A 354 62.81 20.47 24.55
N ASP A 355 63.94 19.96 25.04
CA ASP A 355 64.51 20.21 26.37
C ASP A 355 65.27 21.57 26.45
N GLY A 356 65.55 22.19 25.30
CA GLY A 356 66.34 23.43 25.17
C GLY A 356 67.77 23.22 24.67
N LEU A 357 68.22 21.96 24.55
CA LEU A 357 69.52 21.56 23.98
C LEU A 357 69.36 20.81 22.65
N CYS A 358 68.33 19.97 22.53
CA CYS A 358 67.96 19.22 21.34
C CYS A 358 66.43 19.12 21.20
N SER A 359 65.96 18.54 20.09
CA SER A 359 64.53 18.44 19.78
C SER A 359 64.24 17.33 18.78
N ASP A 360 63.08 16.69 18.90
CA ASP A 360 62.56 15.73 17.92
C ASP A 360 61.07 15.98 17.63
N THR A 361 60.54 15.41 16.55
CA THR A 361 59.21 15.71 16.01
C THR A 361 58.36 14.47 15.75
N ALA A 362 57.31 14.30 16.53
CA ALA A 362 56.29 13.29 16.32
C ALA A 362 55.21 13.80 15.34
N THR A 363 54.71 12.92 14.48
CA THR A 363 53.69 13.28 13.48
C THR A 363 52.53 12.28 13.45
N PHE A 364 51.32 12.77 13.18
CA PHE A 364 50.13 11.97 12.96
C PHE A 364 49.14 12.70 12.04
N SER A 365 48.15 11.97 11.52
CA SER A 365 47.05 12.55 10.72
C SER A 365 45.73 12.55 11.49
N ILE A 366 44.92 13.57 11.20
CA ILE A 366 43.49 13.63 11.55
C ILE A 366 42.73 13.46 10.24
N ASN A 367 42.01 12.35 10.12
CA ASN A 367 41.19 12.00 8.96
C ASN A 367 39.71 12.12 9.36
N LEU A 368 39.03 13.13 8.82
CA LEU A 368 37.64 13.44 9.09
C LEU A 368 36.79 13.03 7.90
N SER A 369 35.93 12.03 8.09
CA SER A 369 34.92 11.67 7.09
C SER A 369 33.68 12.56 7.20
N ASN A 370 33.00 12.74 6.08
CA ASN A 370 31.56 13.01 6.03
C ASN A 370 30.88 11.84 5.31
N ALA A 371 29.64 11.55 5.65
CA ALA A 371 28.77 10.61 4.95
C ALA A 371 27.64 11.40 4.29
N CYS A 372 27.71 11.57 2.97
CA CYS A 372 26.74 12.35 2.21
C CYS A 372 25.30 11.79 2.34
N PRO A 373 24.25 12.63 2.18
CA PRO A 373 22.87 12.15 2.14
C PRO A 373 22.72 11.11 1.02
N GLN A 374 21.97 10.03 1.25
CA GLN A 374 21.80 8.97 0.24
C GLN A 374 20.34 8.87 -0.20
N ALA A 375 20.07 9.18 -1.47
CA ALA A 375 18.73 9.12 -2.06
C ALA A 375 18.17 7.69 -2.01
N SER A 376 16.99 7.55 -1.44
CA SER A 376 16.22 6.31 -1.40
C SER A 376 15.13 6.32 -2.49
N ASN A 377 14.77 5.15 -3.01
CA ASN A 377 13.68 5.04 -3.99
C ASN A 377 12.35 5.48 -3.39
N VAL A 378 11.89 6.68 -3.76
CA VAL A 378 10.52 7.16 -3.51
C VAL A 378 9.60 6.58 -4.58
N ALA A 379 8.46 6.03 -4.16
CA ALA A 379 7.43 5.55 -5.09
C ALA A 379 6.72 6.73 -5.78
N ASN A 380 6.35 6.54 -7.05
CA ASN A 380 5.51 7.51 -7.76
C ASN A 380 4.16 7.68 -7.04
N LEU A 381 3.69 8.92 -6.97
CA LEU A 381 2.40 9.28 -6.40
C LEU A 381 1.32 9.28 -7.49
N SER A 382 0.11 8.91 -7.11
CA SER A 382 -1.07 8.93 -7.98
C SER A 382 -2.29 9.30 -7.15
N TYR A 383 -2.99 10.35 -7.58
CA TYR A 383 -4.17 10.95 -6.94
C TYR A 383 -5.10 11.47 -8.04
N GLU A 384 -6.36 11.75 -7.74
CA GLU A 384 -7.18 12.58 -8.64
C GLU A 384 -6.78 14.06 -8.48
N TYR A 385 -6.95 14.89 -9.51
CA TYR A 385 -6.49 16.29 -9.43
C TYR A 385 -7.29 17.15 -8.43
N THR A 386 -8.45 16.67 -7.96
CA THR A 386 -9.29 17.27 -6.92
C THR A 386 -9.01 16.73 -5.51
N ASP A 387 -8.13 15.74 -5.34
CA ASP A 387 -7.76 15.20 -4.02
C ASP A 387 -7.04 16.23 -3.13
N ASN A 388 -7.30 16.13 -1.83
CA ASN A 388 -6.49 16.81 -0.81
C ASN A 388 -5.20 16.00 -0.55
N ILE A 389 -4.21 16.18 -1.43
CA ILE A 389 -2.96 15.42 -1.43
C ILE A 389 -2.16 15.64 -0.13
N PRO A 390 -1.81 14.57 0.63
CA PRO A 390 -1.03 14.70 1.86
C PRO A 390 0.37 15.30 1.64
N ASN A 391 0.83 16.12 2.58
CA ASN A 391 2.20 16.62 2.61
C ASN A 391 3.22 15.46 2.64
N PHE A 392 4.22 15.51 1.76
CA PHE A 392 5.32 14.57 1.72
C PHE A 392 6.44 14.99 2.68
N ASN A 393 6.97 14.05 3.46
CA ASN A 393 8.13 14.31 4.33
C ASN A 393 9.42 14.00 3.57
N MET A 394 10.10 15.03 3.08
CA MET A 394 11.32 14.91 2.28
C MET A 394 12.45 14.18 3.01
N ALA A 395 12.50 14.22 4.35
CA ALA A 395 13.50 13.49 5.13
C ALA A 395 13.33 11.96 5.07
N GLN A 396 12.17 11.45 4.67
CA GLN A 396 11.98 9.99 4.45
C GLN A 396 12.52 9.52 3.09
N ALA A 397 12.87 10.45 2.19
CA ALA A 397 13.42 10.14 0.88
C ALA A 397 14.95 9.96 0.87
N PHE A 398 15.62 10.22 2.00
CA PHE A 398 17.08 10.15 2.12
C PHE A 398 17.45 9.37 3.38
N ALA A 399 18.42 8.45 3.27
CA ALA A 399 19.08 7.91 4.44
C ALA A 399 20.07 8.96 4.96
N THR A 400 19.92 9.34 6.23
CA THR A 400 20.70 10.39 6.88
C THR A 400 21.85 9.81 7.69
N SER A 401 23.05 10.33 7.43
CA SER A 401 24.09 10.57 8.44
C SER A 401 23.56 11.52 9.54
N ASP A 402 24.32 11.75 10.61
CA ASP A 402 23.87 12.48 11.80
C ASP A 402 23.67 14.01 11.63
N ASP A 403 23.57 14.50 10.39
CA ASP A 403 23.64 15.93 10.03
C ASP A 403 22.28 16.56 9.66
N ASN A 404 22.18 17.88 9.86
CA ASN A 404 20.96 18.65 9.56
C ASN A 404 20.81 18.90 8.06
N LEU A 405 19.95 18.13 7.39
CA LEU A 405 19.66 18.31 5.97
C LEU A 405 18.96 19.65 5.64
N THR A 406 19.48 20.32 4.63
CA THR A 406 18.78 21.34 3.85
C THR A 406 18.14 20.70 2.61
N PHE A 407 16.97 21.18 2.21
CA PHE A 407 16.23 20.66 1.06
C PHE A 407 15.96 21.75 0.02
N SER A 408 16.07 21.38 -1.26
CA SER A 408 15.54 22.18 -2.38
C SER A 408 14.73 21.29 -3.32
N VAL A 409 13.69 21.86 -3.94
CA VAL A 409 12.72 21.11 -4.76
C VAL A 409 12.51 21.82 -6.09
N SER A 410 12.42 21.03 -7.16
CA SER A 410 11.96 21.50 -8.47
C SER A 410 10.84 20.61 -9.00
N ASN A 411 10.03 21.17 -9.89
CA ASN A 411 8.85 20.54 -10.47
C ASN A 411 8.89 20.74 -11.99
N SER A 412 8.74 19.66 -12.76
CA SER A 412 8.92 19.69 -14.21
C SER A 412 7.81 20.44 -14.97
N ASN A 413 6.61 20.53 -14.39
CA ASN A 413 5.44 21.09 -15.05
C ASN A 413 4.50 21.79 -14.05
N ASN A 414 4.68 23.11 -13.91
CA ASN A 414 3.85 23.97 -13.06
C ASN A 414 2.40 24.16 -13.57
N SER A 415 2.02 23.60 -14.72
CA SER A 415 0.64 23.61 -15.21
C SER A 415 -0.19 22.39 -14.76
N VAL A 416 0.45 21.33 -14.27
CA VAL A 416 -0.22 20.14 -13.68
C VAL A 416 -0.41 20.35 -12.18
N ALA A 417 0.65 20.74 -11.48
CA ALA A 417 0.62 21.11 -10.06
C ALA A 417 1.74 22.11 -9.76
N THR A 418 1.57 22.93 -8.73
CA THR A 418 2.69 23.65 -8.08
C THR A 418 3.06 22.96 -6.77
N VAL A 419 4.27 23.23 -6.27
CA VAL A 419 4.78 22.66 -5.02
C VAL A 419 5.42 23.73 -4.15
N SER A 420 5.35 23.55 -2.82
CA SER A 420 6.02 24.44 -1.86
C SER A 420 6.62 23.65 -0.69
N SER A 421 7.87 23.96 -0.34
CA SER A 421 8.59 23.32 0.77
C SER A 421 8.66 24.24 1.99
N ASN A 422 8.43 23.67 3.17
CA ASN A 422 8.62 24.32 4.47
C ASN A 422 9.37 23.36 5.40
N GLY A 423 10.66 23.64 5.65
CA GLY A 423 11.57 22.69 6.28
C GLY A 423 11.66 21.39 5.46
N SER A 424 11.43 20.25 6.12
CA SER A 424 11.35 18.93 5.47
C SER A 424 9.96 18.59 4.90
N SER A 425 8.94 19.43 5.07
CA SER A 425 7.59 19.18 4.57
C SER A 425 7.40 19.77 3.17
N LEU A 426 6.90 18.96 2.24
CA LEU A 426 6.57 19.36 0.87
C LEU A 426 5.05 19.26 0.65
N THR A 427 4.43 20.38 0.31
CA THR A 427 3.00 20.50 -0.02
C THR A 427 2.83 20.52 -1.54
N PHE A 428 1.82 19.82 -2.06
CA PHE A 428 1.41 19.86 -3.46
C PHE A 428 0.12 20.67 -3.61
N ASN A 429 0.02 21.45 -4.68
CA ASN A 429 -1.19 22.16 -5.07
C ASN A 429 -1.55 21.77 -6.51
N PRO A 430 -2.47 20.80 -6.71
CA PRO A 430 -3.03 20.47 -8.03
C PRO A 430 -3.55 21.68 -8.80
N ILE A 431 -3.47 21.61 -10.13
CA ILE A 431 -3.96 22.65 -11.06
C ILE A 431 -4.75 22.00 -12.20
N ALA A 432 -4.24 20.91 -12.77
CA ALA A 432 -4.90 20.17 -13.85
C ALA A 432 -4.44 18.70 -13.88
N PRO A 433 -5.23 17.78 -14.47
CA PRO A 433 -4.80 16.39 -14.68
C PRO A 433 -3.56 16.28 -15.58
N GLY A 434 -2.78 15.23 -15.35
CA GLY A 434 -1.54 14.94 -16.06
C GLY A 434 -0.42 14.47 -15.13
N THR A 435 0.78 14.33 -15.67
CA THR A 435 1.97 13.91 -14.91
C THR A 435 2.98 15.04 -14.80
N THR A 436 3.59 15.20 -13.63
CA THR A 436 4.80 15.99 -13.44
C THR A 436 5.82 15.24 -12.58
N ASN A 437 7.10 15.40 -12.88
CA ASN A 437 8.18 14.88 -12.06
C ASN A 437 8.60 15.92 -11.01
N ILE A 438 8.73 15.45 -9.77
CA ILE A 438 9.18 16.20 -8.60
C ILE A 438 10.60 15.74 -8.29
N THR A 439 11.56 16.65 -8.33
CA THR A 439 12.97 16.37 -8.00
C THR A 439 13.31 17.08 -6.70
N ILE A 440 13.68 16.31 -5.68
CA ILE A 440 14.14 16.81 -4.37
C ILE A 440 15.66 16.62 -4.31
N THR A 441 16.38 17.66 -3.90
CA THR A 441 17.80 17.60 -3.56
C THR A 441 17.95 17.81 -2.06
N ALA A 442 18.69 16.92 -1.39
CA ALA A 442 19.09 17.09 0.02
C ALA A 442 20.59 17.38 0.10
N SER A 443 20.99 18.26 1.03
CA SER A 443 22.40 18.59 1.28
C SER A 443 22.68 18.84 2.76
N ASP A 444 23.81 18.32 3.23
CA ASP A 444 24.39 18.56 4.56
C ASP A 444 25.25 19.86 4.63
N GLY A 445 25.47 20.52 3.48
CA GLY A 445 26.35 21.69 3.32
C GLY A 445 27.73 21.38 2.74
N PHE A 446 28.15 20.11 2.70
CA PHE A 446 29.41 19.64 2.11
C PHE A 446 29.21 18.83 0.83
N CYS A 447 28.13 18.05 0.74
CA CYS A 447 27.69 17.32 -0.44
C CYS A 447 26.16 17.24 -0.53
N SER A 448 25.66 16.64 -1.61
CA SER A 448 24.22 16.57 -1.89
C SER A 448 23.88 15.37 -2.76
N ASP A 449 22.67 14.85 -2.61
CA ASP A 449 22.11 13.81 -3.49
C ASP A 449 20.66 14.15 -3.87
N THR A 450 20.14 13.51 -4.93
CA THR A 450 18.86 13.85 -5.56
C THR A 450 17.97 12.63 -5.77
N VAL A 451 16.70 12.77 -5.43
CA VAL A 451 15.65 11.81 -5.80
C VAL A 451 14.67 12.47 -6.77
N THR A 452 14.11 11.69 -7.70
CA THR A 452 13.01 12.13 -8.56
C THR A 452 11.91 11.08 -8.58
N PHE A 453 10.66 11.51 -8.40
CA PHE A 453 9.47 10.67 -8.55
C PHE A 453 8.40 11.42 -9.36
N SER A 454 7.50 10.68 -10.00
CA SER A 454 6.36 11.26 -10.71
C SER A 454 5.17 11.45 -9.77
N LEU A 455 4.55 12.64 -9.80
CA LEU A 455 3.20 12.88 -9.34
C LEU A 455 2.26 12.78 -10.55
N ASN A 456 1.30 11.88 -10.47
CA ASN A 456 0.27 11.69 -11.50
C ASN A 456 -1.07 12.16 -10.92
N LEU A 457 -1.74 13.04 -11.65
CA LEU A 457 -3.06 13.58 -11.32
C LEU A 457 -4.07 13.07 -12.34
N GLY A 458 -5.01 12.24 -11.89
CA GLY A 458 -6.10 11.71 -12.69
C GLY A 458 -7.28 12.67 -12.82
N ASN A 459 -8.25 12.25 -13.65
CA ASN A 459 -9.61 12.75 -13.65
C ASN A 459 -10.55 11.63 -14.09
N THR A 460 -11.38 11.16 -13.17
CA THR A 460 -12.32 10.06 -13.39
C THR A 460 -13.61 10.61 -13.99
N CYS A 461 -13.65 10.68 -15.33
CA CYS A 461 -14.80 11.19 -16.06
C CYS A 461 -16.13 10.54 -15.61
N PRO A 462 -17.25 11.29 -15.61
CA PRO A 462 -18.56 10.74 -15.31
C PRO A 462 -18.88 9.61 -16.32
N GLN A 463 -19.46 8.50 -15.88
CA GLN A 463 -19.85 7.39 -16.74
C GLN A 463 -21.35 7.13 -16.66
N ALA A 464 -22.00 7.06 -17.82
CA ALA A 464 -23.43 6.84 -17.94
C ALA A 464 -23.82 5.44 -17.43
N SER A 465 -24.74 5.42 -16.47
CA SER A 465 -25.38 4.20 -15.97
C SER A 465 -26.66 3.91 -16.76
N THR A 466 -27.03 2.64 -16.86
CA THR A 466 -28.28 2.23 -17.50
C THR A 466 -29.49 2.71 -16.70
N VAL A 467 -30.15 3.78 -17.17
CA VAL A 467 -31.42 4.26 -16.62
C VAL A 467 -32.57 3.40 -17.17
N ALA A 468 -33.51 3.02 -16.31
CA ALA A 468 -34.72 2.31 -16.74
C ALA A 468 -35.69 3.26 -17.45
N ASN A 469 -36.32 2.78 -18.52
CA ASN A 469 -37.39 3.52 -19.21
C ASN A 469 -38.57 3.77 -18.27
N LEU A 470 -39.13 4.98 -18.31
CA LEU A 470 -40.24 5.39 -17.46
C LEU A 470 -41.56 5.26 -18.24
N ASN A 471 -42.58 4.70 -17.58
CA ASN A 471 -43.94 4.62 -18.12
C ASN A 471 -44.89 5.27 -17.11
N TYR A 472 -45.72 6.19 -17.59
CA TYR A 472 -46.73 6.92 -16.82
C TYR A 472 -47.97 7.14 -17.70
N GLU A 473 -49.12 7.46 -17.13
CA GLU A 473 -50.21 8.04 -17.91
C GLU A 473 -49.96 9.54 -18.13
N TYR A 474 -50.46 10.11 -19.23
CA TYR A 474 -50.13 11.51 -19.57
C TYR A 474 -50.72 12.54 -18.58
N THR A 475 -51.70 12.13 -17.76
CA THR A 475 -52.30 12.86 -16.64
C THR A 475 -51.56 12.70 -15.30
N ASP A 476 -50.58 11.78 -15.20
CA ASP A 476 -49.85 11.54 -13.95
C ASP A 476 -49.09 12.79 -13.47
N ASN A 477 -49.06 12.99 -12.15
CA ASN A 477 -48.17 13.95 -11.52
C ASN A 477 -46.77 13.35 -11.38
N ILE A 478 -46.04 13.29 -12.50
CA ILE A 478 -44.75 12.59 -12.64
C ILE A 478 -43.71 13.15 -11.64
N PRO A 479 -43.13 12.31 -10.76
CA PRO A 479 -42.10 12.75 -9.82
C PRO A 479 -40.82 13.25 -10.50
N ASN A 480 -40.17 14.24 -9.89
CA ASN A 480 -38.85 14.71 -10.32
C ASN A 480 -37.81 13.58 -10.30
N PHE A 481 -37.09 13.41 -11.39
CA PHE A 481 -36.00 12.45 -11.51
C PHE A 481 -34.68 13.04 -11.02
N ASN A 482 -33.90 12.27 -10.26
CA ASN A 482 -32.58 12.67 -9.80
C ASN A 482 -31.51 12.24 -10.82
N MET A 483 -31.01 13.20 -11.59
CA MET A 483 -30.04 12.98 -12.67
C MET A 483 -28.73 12.36 -12.19
N SER A 484 -28.34 12.54 -10.93
CA SER A 484 -27.17 11.87 -10.34
C SER A 484 -27.31 10.34 -10.26
N GLN A 485 -28.52 9.78 -10.41
CA GLN A 485 -28.73 8.33 -10.49
C GLN A 485 -28.51 7.76 -11.91
N ALA A 486 -28.36 8.63 -12.91
CA ALA A 486 -28.08 8.24 -14.29
C ALA A 486 -26.58 8.05 -14.59
N PHE A 487 -25.72 8.24 -13.59
CA PHE A 487 -24.25 8.16 -13.72
C PHE A 487 -23.67 7.36 -12.55
N ASN A 488 -22.43 6.92 -12.67
CA ASN A 488 -21.65 6.50 -11.50
C ASN A 488 -21.36 7.70 -10.58
N ALA A 489 -21.02 7.44 -9.32
CA ALA A 489 -20.53 8.49 -8.44
C ALA A 489 -19.08 8.82 -8.83
N SER A 490 -18.88 9.95 -9.51
CA SER A 490 -17.64 10.72 -9.38
C SER A 490 -17.60 11.35 -7.99
N ASP A 491 -16.41 11.51 -7.42
CA ASP A 491 -16.23 12.35 -6.21
C ASP A 491 -16.31 13.86 -6.55
N ASP A 492 -16.24 14.21 -7.85
CA ASP A 492 -16.35 15.57 -8.38
C ASP A 492 -17.79 16.10 -8.51
N ASN A 493 -17.94 17.43 -8.41
CA ASN A 493 -19.23 18.11 -8.52
C ASN A 493 -19.77 18.13 -9.96
N LEU A 494 -20.72 17.25 -10.26
CA LEU A 494 -21.34 17.16 -11.58
C LEU A 494 -22.26 18.34 -11.91
N THR A 495 -22.02 18.94 -13.08
CA THR A 495 -22.98 19.78 -13.80
C THR A 495 -23.83 18.93 -14.74
N PHE A 496 -25.10 19.26 -14.89
CA PHE A 496 -26.05 18.51 -15.71
C PHE A 496 -26.68 19.40 -16.78
N SER A 497 -26.88 18.84 -17.98
CA SER A 497 -27.72 19.41 -19.03
C SER A 497 -28.63 18.34 -19.64
N VAL A 498 -29.79 18.75 -20.13
CA VAL A 498 -30.83 17.83 -20.63
C VAL A 498 -31.34 18.24 -22.00
N SER A 499 -31.70 17.23 -22.79
CA SER A 499 -32.43 17.39 -24.05
C SER A 499 -33.52 16.32 -24.16
N ASN A 500 -34.54 16.63 -24.95
CA ASN A 500 -35.74 15.82 -25.12
C ASN A 500 -36.06 15.71 -26.61
N SER A 501 -36.27 14.50 -27.12
CA SER A 501 -36.41 14.28 -28.57
C SER A 501 -37.74 14.77 -29.16
N ASN A 502 -38.79 14.89 -28.33
CA ASN A 502 -40.13 15.26 -28.78
C ASN A 502 -40.85 16.16 -27.76
N ASN A 503 -40.70 17.47 -27.93
CA ASN A 503 -41.36 18.50 -27.11
C ASN A 503 -42.90 18.56 -27.28
N SER A 504 -43.50 17.77 -28.18
CA SER A 504 -44.97 17.68 -28.32
C SER A 504 -45.60 16.58 -27.45
N VAL A 505 -44.80 15.64 -26.91
CA VAL A 505 -45.25 14.61 -25.97
C VAL A 505 -45.09 15.10 -24.52
N ALA A 506 -43.91 15.64 -24.20
CA ALA A 506 -43.63 16.27 -22.91
C ALA A 506 -42.54 17.33 -23.08
N THR A 507 -42.53 18.33 -22.19
CA THR A 507 -41.38 19.23 -21.98
C THR A 507 -40.65 18.86 -20.70
N VAL A 508 -39.36 19.23 -20.63
CA VAL A 508 -38.52 18.97 -19.46
C VAL A 508 -37.76 20.21 -19.03
N SER A 509 -37.44 20.29 -17.73
CA SER A 509 -36.58 21.35 -17.19
C SER A 509 -35.69 20.81 -16.06
N SER A 510 -34.45 21.28 -16.00
CA SER A 510 -33.44 20.86 -15.03
C SER A 510 -33.09 21.98 -14.05
N ASN A 511 -33.05 21.67 -12.75
CA ASN A 511 -32.59 22.56 -11.70
C ASN A 511 -31.61 21.80 -10.79
N GLY A 512 -30.32 22.14 -10.86
CA GLY A 512 -29.26 21.32 -10.26
C GLY A 512 -29.28 19.89 -10.83
N SER A 513 -29.28 18.88 -9.95
CA SER A 513 -29.45 17.48 -10.32
C SER A 513 -30.92 17.04 -10.47
N SER A 514 -31.90 17.92 -10.26
CA SER A 514 -33.32 17.58 -10.36
C SER A 514 -33.88 17.86 -11.76
N LEU A 515 -34.47 16.83 -12.38
CA LEU A 515 -35.17 16.90 -13.66
C LEU A 515 -36.69 16.85 -13.42
N THR A 516 -37.41 17.86 -13.91
CA THR A 516 -38.87 17.96 -13.84
C THR A 516 -39.47 17.63 -15.21
N PHE A 517 -40.51 16.81 -15.24
CA PHE A 517 -41.30 16.49 -16.43
C PHE A 517 -42.60 17.30 -16.43
N ASN A 518 -43.02 17.76 -17.61
CA ASN A 518 -44.34 18.33 -17.84
C ASN A 518 -44.96 17.63 -19.07
N PRO A 519 -45.84 16.63 -18.86
CA PRO A 519 -46.65 16.03 -19.92
C PRO A 519 -47.41 17.05 -20.77
N ILE A 520 -47.63 16.71 -22.04
CA ILE A 520 -48.40 17.51 -23.00
C ILE A 520 -49.38 16.63 -23.79
N ALA A 521 -48.96 15.45 -24.24
CA ALA A 521 -49.80 14.51 -24.98
C ALA A 521 -49.31 13.06 -24.83
N PRO A 522 -50.19 12.06 -25.02
CA PRO A 522 -49.79 10.65 -25.08
C PRO A 522 -48.77 10.37 -26.20
N GLY A 523 -47.82 9.47 -25.94
CA GLY A 523 -46.76 9.08 -26.86
C GLY A 523 -45.42 8.86 -26.15
N THR A 524 -44.36 8.62 -26.93
CA THR A 524 -43.02 8.34 -26.40
C THR A 524 -42.03 9.44 -26.77
N THR A 525 -41.14 9.79 -25.84
CA THR A 525 -40.00 10.68 -26.09
C THR A 525 -38.74 10.16 -25.40
N ASN A 526 -37.57 10.42 -25.97
CA ASN A 526 -36.28 10.06 -25.39
C ASN A 526 -35.66 11.27 -24.69
N ILE A 527 -35.18 11.03 -23.48
CA ILE A 527 -34.50 11.99 -22.62
C ILE A 527 -33.02 11.66 -22.65
N THR A 528 -32.19 12.63 -23.06
CA THR A 528 -30.74 12.52 -22.99
C THR A 528 -30.22 13.50 -21.95
N ILE A 529 -29.65 12.97 -20.87
CA ILE A 529 -28.95 13.72 -19.82
C ILE A 529 -27.46 13.66 -20.14
N THR A 530 -26.78 14.80 -20.09
CA THR A 530 -25.31 14.88 -20.10
C THR A 530 -24.84 15.31 -18.72
N ALA A 531 -23.90 14.58 -18.12
CA ALA A 531 -23.19 14.99 -16.91
C ALA A 531 -21.75 15.40 -17.26
N SER A 532 -21.23 16.43 -16.59
CA SER A 532 -19.85 16.89 -16.77
C SER A 532 -19.24 17.41 -15.46
N ASP A 533 -18.00 17.02 -15.22
CA ASP A 533 -17.11 17.54 -14.16
C ASP A 533 -16.48 18.92 -14.53
N GLY A 534 -16.64 19.35 -15.79
CA GLY A 534 -16.01 20.56 -16.35
C GLY A 534 -14.77 20.29 -17.21
N LEU A 535 -14.27 19.05 -17.26
CA LEU A 535 -13.13 18.60 -18.07
C LEU A 535 -13.53 17.55 -19.12
N CYS A 536 -14.44 16.65 -18.78
CA CYS A 536 -15.06 15.67 -19.68
C CYS A 536 -16.55 15.47 -19.34
N SER A 537 -17.23 14.63 -20.12
CA SER A 537 -18.67 14.41 -20.01
C SER A 537 -19.09 13.09 -20.64
N ASP A 538 -20.18 12.51 -20.14
CA ASP A 538 -20.85 11.34 -20.74
C ASP A 538 -22.37 11.54 -20.74
N THR A 539 -23.09 10.72 -21.52
CA THR A 539 -24.52 10.89 -21.81
C THR A 539 -25.34 9.64 -21.51
N ALA A 540 -26.30 9.74 -20.58
CA ALA A 540 -27.30 8.71 -20.31
C ALA A 540 -28.59 9.01 -21.09
N THR A 541 -29.17 7.99 -21.74
CA THR A 541 -30.44 8.14 -22.50
C THR A 541 -31.45 7.06 -22.09
N PHE A 542 -32.71 7.47 -21.89
CA PHE A 542 -33.84 6.58 -21.61
C PHE A 542 -35.12 7.13 -22.27
N SER A 543 -36.12 6.27 -22.49
CA SER A 543 -37.43 6.70 -22.99
C SER A 543 -38.40 6.99 -21.85
N VAL A 544 -39.15 8.07 -21.97
CA VAL A 544 -40.39 8.33 -21.21
C VAL A 544 -41.55 8.04 -22.14
N ASN A 545 -42.44 7.14 -21.72
CA ASN A 545 -43.64 6.74 -22.45
C ASN A 545 -44.88 7.19 -21.66
N LEU A 546 -45.73 7.98 -22.30
CA LEU A 546 -46.98 8.50 -21.75
C LEU A 546 -48.17 7.79 -22.40
N SER A 547 -48.86 6.95 -21.63
CA SER A 547 -50.09 6.27 -22.06
C SER A 547 -51.35 7.10 -21.80
N ASN A 548 -52.47 6.64 -22.36
CA ASN A 548 -53.79 7.22 -22.17
C ASN A 548 -54.79 6.09 -21.92
N ALA A 549 -55.48 6.09 -20.79
CA ALA A 549 -56.52 5.11 -20.48
C ALA A 549 -57.83 5.43 -21.22
N CYS A 550 -57.91 5.02 -22.49
CA CYS A 550 -59.10 5.24 -23.32
C CYS A 550 -60.41 4.80 -22.62
N PRO A 551 -61.53 5.51 -22.82
CA PRO A 551 -62.82 5.13 -22.26
C PRO A 551 -63.20 3.75 -22.80
N GLN A 552 -63.79 2.89 -21.96
CA GLN A 552 -64.21 1.55 -22.34
C GLN A 552 -65.71 1.35 -22.07
N ALA A 553 -66.44 0.99 -23.12
CA ALA A 553 -67.86 0.72 -23.09
C ALA A 553 -68.14 -0.56 -22.28
N SER A 554 -68.99 -0.43 -21.27
CA SER A 554 -69.56 -1.53 -20.51
C SER A 554 -70.89 -1.98 -21.13
N ASN A 555 -71.20 -3.28 -21.03
CA ASN A 555 -72.46 -3.82 -21.56
C ASN A 555 -73.68 -3.26 -20.79
N VAL A 556 -74.39 -2.31 -21.40
CA VAL A 556 -75.66 -1.79 -20.89
C VAL A 556 -76.80 -2.72 -21.29
N ALA A 557 -77.64 -3.09 -20.33
CA ALA A 557 -78.84 -3.90 -20.59
C ALA A 557 -79.94 -3.09 -21.28
N ASN A 558 -80.70 -3.74 -22.17
CA ASN A 558 -81.86 -3.13 -22.81
C ASN A 558 -82.92 -2.70 -21.78
N LEU A 559 -83.40 -1.47 -21.92
CA LEU A 559 -84.44 -0.89 -21.08
C LEU A 559 -85.82 -1.27 -21.62
N ASN A 560 -86.72 -1.72 -20.75
CA ASN A 560 -88.07 -2.13 -21.13
C ASN A 560 -89.06 -1.48 -20.15
N TYR A 561 -89.98 -0.70 -20.69
CA TYR A 561 -90.97 0.09 -19.93
C TYR A 561 -92.30 0.13 -20.71
N GLU A 562 -93.41 0.42 -20.03
CA GLU A 562 -94.63 0.83 -20.72
C GLU A 562 -94.50 2.28 -21.18
N TYR A 563 -95.08 2.67 -22.32
CA TYR A 563 -94.88 4.02 -22.87
C TYR A 563 -95.46 5.15 -22.00
N THR A 564 -96.25 4.80 -20.98
CA THR A 564 -96.81 5.67 -19.95
C THR A 564 -95.98 5.75 -18.66
N ASP A 565 -94.86 5.01 -18.56
CA ASP A 565 -94.01 5.00 -17.37
C ASP A 565 -93.18 6.29 -17.20
N ASN A 566 -92.95 6.66 -15.94
CA ASN A 566 -91.93 7.64 -15.59
C ASN A 566 -90.54 6.97 -15.62
N ILE A 567 -89.94 6.92 -16.81
CA ILE A 567 -88.63 6.29 -17.03
C ILE A 567 -87.53 7.02 -16.20
N PRO A 568 -86.76 6.30 -15.36
CA PRO A 568 -85.65 6.90 -14.61
C PRO A 568 -84.55 7.45 -15.51
N ASN A 569 -83.85 8.48 -15.03
CA ASN A 569 -82.64 8.98 -15.68
C ASN A 569 -81.54 7.91 -15.71
N PHE A 570 -80.93 7.71 -16.87
CA PHE A 570 -79.81 6.78 -17.06
C PHE A 570 -78.48 7.49 -16.79
N ASN A 571 -77.68 6.96 -15.87
CA ASN A 571 -76.37 7.51 -15.53
C ASN A 571 -75.29 6.93 -16.45
N MET A 572 -74.64 7.78 -17.25
CA MET A 572 -73.62 7.35 -18.22
C MET A 572 -72.35 6.79 -17.57
N ALA A 573 -72.11 7.05 -16.27
CA ALA A 573 -71.07 6.38 -15.49
C ALA A 573 -71.35 4.87 -15.20
N GLN A 574 -72.49 4.34 -15.66
CA GLN A 574 -72.78 2.90 -15.72
C GLN A 574 -72.52 2.30 -17.12
N ALA A 575 -72.35 3.15 -18.15
CA ALA A 575 -72.09 2.75 -19.53
C ALA A 575 -70.60 2.72 -19.87
N PHE A 576 -69.76 3.41 -19.10
CA PHE A 576 -68.31 3.50 -19.31
C PHE A 576 -67.58 3.37 -17.98
N ASN A 577 -66.35 2.84 -18.01
CA ASN A 577 -65.45 3.03 -16.89
C ASN A 577 -65.12 4.53 -16.72
N ALA A 578 -64.71 4.92 -15.51
CA ALA A 578 -63.99 6.17 -15.35
C ALA A 578 -62.57 5.98 -15.92
N SER A 579 -62.27 6.68 -17.01
CA SER A 579 -60.94 7.26 -17.19
C SER A 579 -60.71 8.28 -16.07
N ASP A 580 -59.46 8.52 -15.68
CA ASP A 580 -59.14 9.68 -14.83
C ASP A 580 -59.28 11.03 -15.59
N ASP A 581 -59.42 10.96 -16.92
CA ASP A 581 -59.80 12.05 -17.82
C ASP A 581 -61.29 12.42 -17.79
N ASN A 582 -61.60 13.69 -18.08
CA ASN A 582 -62.97 14.21 -18.16
C ASN A 582 -63.68 13.76 -19.46
N LEU A 583 -64.58 12.80 -19.35
CA LEU A 583 -65.37 12.29 -20.47
C LEU A 583 -66.34 13.33 -21.07
N THR A 584 -66.25 13.49 -22.39
CA THR A 584 -67.29 14.11 -23.23
C THR A 584 -68.20 13.03 -23.82
N PHE A 585 -69.50 13.30 -23.94
CA PHE A 585 -70.49 12.33 -24.41
C PHE A 585 -71.24 12.84 -25.64
N SER A 586 -71.40 11.96 -26.64
CA SER A 586 -72.26 12.15 -27.81
C SER A 586 -73.37 11.09 -27.81
N ILE A 587 -74.60 11.50 -28.11
CA ILE A 587 -75.78 10.62 -28.05
C ILE A 587 -76.50 10.64 -29.38
N ASN A 588 -76.78 9.46 -29.92
CA ASN A 588 -77.61 9.25 -31.09
C ASN A 588 -78.81 8.36 -30.74
N ASN A 589 -80.00 8.76 -31.20
CA ASN A 589 -81.26 8.05 -31.00
C ASN A 589 -81.82 7.60 -32.34
N SER A 590 -81.95 6.29 -32.57
CA SER A 590 -82.31 5.75 -33.89
C SER A 590 -83.70 6.14 -34.38
N ASN A 591 -84.64 6.44 -33.47
CA ASN A 591 -86.02 6.73 -33.79
C ASN A 591 -86.65 7.73 -32.79
N ASN A 592 -86.55 9.02 -33.11
CA ASN A 592 -87.17 10.12 -32.35
C ASN A 592 -88.71 10.10 -32.33
N SER A 593 -89.38 9.20 -33.07
CA SER A 593 -90.84 9.04 -33.03
C SER A 593 -91.33 8.05 -31.96
N VAL A 594 -90.44 7.25 -31.38
CA VAL A 594 -90.74 6.33 -30.24
C VAL A 594 -90.51 7.05 -28.92
N ALA A 595 -89.35 7.68 -28.76
CA ALA A 595 -89.01 8.54 -27.64
C ALA A 595 -87.99 9.59 -28.09
N THR A 596 -87.95 10.74 -27.42
CA THR A 596 -86.82 11.68 -27.50
C THR A 596 -85.88 11.50 -26.32
N VAL A 597 -84.59 11.82 -26.50
CA VAL A 597 -83.54 11.69 -25.48
C VAL A 597 -82.81 13.01 -25.34
N SER A 598 -82.55 13.41 -24.10
CA SER A 598 -81.73 14.59 -23.77
C SER A 598 -80.68 14.26 -22.72
N SER A 599 -79.53 14.92 -22.80
CA SER A 599 -78.44 14.80 -21.84
C SER A 599 -78.36 16.02 -20.93
N ASN A 600 -78.11 15.80 -19.63
CA ASN A 600 -77.80 16.84 -18.65
C ASN A 600 -76.60 16.39 -17.82
N GLY A 601 -75.41 16.90 -18.16
CA GLY A 601 -74.14 16.37 -17.65
C GLY A 601 -74.02 14.86 -17.92
N SER A 602 -73.66 14.10 -16.90
CA SER A 602 -73.50 12.64 -16.98
C SER A 602 -74.81 11.82 -16.97
N SER A 603 -75.98 12.46 -17.02
CA SER A 603 -77.30 11.80 -17.02
C SER A 603 -78.04 11.96 -18.34
N LEU A 604 -78.72 10.92 -18.79
CA LEU A 604 -79.71 10.96 -19.87
C LEU A 604 -81.14 10.89 -19.32
N THR A 605 -82.04 11.65 -19.93
CA THR A 605 -83.48 11.62 -19.68
C THR A 605 -84.19 11.18 -20.96
N PHE A 606 -85.17 10.28 -20.81
CA PHE A 606 -86.00 9.78 -21.92
C PHE A 606 -87.41 10.37 -21.80
N ASN A 607 -87.97 10.80 -22.92
CA ASN A 607 -89.35 11.27 -23.01
C ASN A 607 -90.10 10.39 -24.03
N PRO A 608 -90.92 9.42 -23.57
CA PRO A 608 -91.79 8.61 -24.42
C PRO A 608 -92.69 9.43 -25.34
N ILE A 609 -92.95 8.91 -26.54
CA ILE A 609 -93.85 9.51 -27.55
C ILE A 609 -94.83 8.46 -28.09
N ALA A 610 -94.36 7.24 -28.39
CA ALA A 610 -95.19 6.15 -28.88
C ALA A 610 -94.62 4.77 -28.51
N PRO A 611 -95.47 3.72 -28.40
CA PRO A 611 -95.01 2.34 -28.32
C PRO A 611 -94.10 1.94 -29.50
N GLY A 612 -93.06 1.17 -29.22
CA GLY A 612 -92.07 0.72 -30.20
C GLY A 612 -90.67 0.56 -29.60
N THR A 613 -89.69 0.28 -30.45
CA THR A 613 -88.28 0.17 -30.06
C THR A 613 -87.47 1.31 -30.69
N THR A 614 -86.55 1.88 -29.91
CA THR A 614 -85.44 2.68 -30.45
C THR A 614 -84.12 2.25 -29.82
N ASN A 615 -83.05 2.19 -30.62
CA ASN A 615 -81.70 2.01 -30.12
C ASN A 615 -81.09 3.36 -29.74
N ILE A 616 -80.50 3.42 -28.55
CA ILE A 616 -79.75 4.55 -28.02
C ILE A 616 -78.27 4.20 -28.10
N THR A 617 -77.53 4.99 -28.87
CA THR A 617 -76.07 4.87 -29.00
C THR A 617 -75.42 6.02 -28.23
N ILE A 618 -74.50 5.70 -27.33
CA ILE A 618 -73.72 6.68 -26.57
C ILE A 618 -72.25 6.46 -26.92
N THR A 619 -71.54 7.52 -27.32
CA THR A 619 -70.09 7.53 -27.50
C THR A 619 -69.48 8.40 -26.41
N ALA A 620 -68.48 7.87 -25.68
CA ALA A 620 -67.69 8.63 -24.72
C ALA A 620 -66.28 8.89 -25.29
N SER A 621 -65.72 10.08 -25.04
CA SER A 621 -64.37 10.45 -25.48
C SER A 621 -63.67 11.35 -24.47
N ASP A 622 -62.39 11.06 -24.21
CA ASP A 622 -61.46 11.87 -23.42
C ASP A 622 -60.82 13.02 -24.24
N GLY A 623 -60.98 13.01 -25.57
CA GLY A 623 -60.35 13.93 -26.51
C GLY A 623 -59.18 13.34 -27.32
N PHE A 624 -58.65 12.18 -26.91
CA PHE A 624 -57.59 11.43 -27.59
C PHE A 624 -58.12 10.16 -28.28
N CYS A 625 -59.07 9.47 -27.64
CA CYS A 625 -59.77 8.30 -28.15
C CYS A 625 -61.24 8.27 -27.69
N SER A 626 -61.99 7.26 -28.15
CA SER A 626 -63.42 7.14 -27.85
C SER A 626 -63.90 5.71 -27.98
N ASP A 627 -64.89 5.32 -27.16
CA ASP A 627 -65.60 4.04 -27.28
C ASP A 627 -67.12 4.26 -27.21
N THR A 628 -67.91 3.27 -27.62
CA THR A 628 -69.35 3.42 -27.90
C THR A 628 -70.16 2.21 -27.45
N VAL A 629 -71.18 2.46 -26.64
CA VAL A 629 -72.22 1.47 -26.30
C VAL A 629 -73.49 1.71 -27.10
N THR A 630 -74.27 0.66 -27.35
CA THR A 630 -75.65 0.78 -27.85
C THR A 630 -76.56 -0.20 -27.12
N PHE A 631 -77.72 0.29 -26.68
CA PHE A 631 -78.78 -0.53 -26.06
C PHE A 631 -80.15 -0.14 -26.63
N SER A 632 -81.11 -1.06 -26.58
CA SER A 632 -82.50 -0.79 -26.98
C SER A 632 -83.30 -0.23 -25.81
N LEU A 633 -84.08 0.82 -26.07
CA LEU A 633 -85.24 1.22 -25.27
C LEU A 633 -86.49 0.68 -25.95
N ASN A 634 -87.18 -0.24 -25.27
CA ASN A 634 -88.43 -0.84 -25.71
C ASN A 634 -89.59 -0.25 -24.90
N LEU A 635 -90.54 0.36 -25.59
CA LEU A 635 -91.77 0.93 -25.02
C LEU A 635 -92.97 0.09 -25.44
N THR A 636 -93.58 -0.64 -24.51
CA THR A 636 -94.79 -1.43 -24.76
C THR A 636 -96.06 -0.61 -24.50
N CYS A 637 -97.18 -1.02 -25.10
CA CYS A 637 -98.48 -0.62 -24.59
C CYS A 637 -98.71 -1.23 -23.20
N PRO A 638 -99.41 -0.55 -22.27
CA PRO A 638 -99.98 -1.20 -21.11
C PRO A 638 -100.87 -2.36 -21.54
N ASN A 639 -100.76 -3.50 -20.86
CA ASN A 639 -101.56 -4.69 -21.17
C ASN A 639 -103.00 -4.53 -20.66
N LEU A 640 -103.79 -3.72 -21.37
CA LEU A 640 -105.20 -3.49 -21.08
C LEU A 640 -105.96 -4.84 -21.10
N PRO A 641 -106.74 -5.16 -20.06
CA PRO A 641 -107.57 -6.36 -20.07
C PRO A 641 -108.56 -6.30 -21.24
N ALA A 642 -108.78 -7.43 -21.91
CA ALA A 642 -109.64 -7.49 -23.07
C ALA A 642 -111.07 -7.01 -22.73
N PRO A 643 -111.73 -6.22 -23.60
CA PRO A 643 -113.10 -5.79 -23.37
C PRO A 643 -114.02 -7.02 -23.31
N ILE A 644 -114.71 -7.19 -22.18
CA ILE A 644 -115.63 -8.30 -21.97
C ILE A 644 -116.90 -8.06 -22.79
N ASP A 645 -117.20 -8.96 -23.72
CA ASP A 645 -118.54 -9.04 -24.33
C ASP A 645 -119.51 -9.68 -23.32
N ASN A 646 -120.33 -8.84 -22.70
CA ASN A 646 -121.28 -9.25 -21.66
C ASN A 646 -122.48 -10.06 -22.19
N ASN A 647 -122.61 -10.33 -23.49
CA ASN A 647 -123.71 -11.14 -24.04
C ASN A 647 -123.49 -12.67 -23.95
N ALA A 648 -122.40 -13.13 -23.33
CA ALA A 648 -122.07 -14.55 -23.19
C ALA A 648 -122.63 -15.24 -21.92
N ILE A 649 -123.95 -15.13 -21.66
CA ILE A 649 -124.59 -15.97 -20.63
C ILE A 649 -124.59 -17.44 -21.11
N ALA A 650 -123.74 -18.27 -20.50
CA ALA A 650 -123.60 -19.66 -20.86
C ALA A 650 -124.82 -20.49 -20.41
N SER A 651 -125.69 -20.86 -21.34
CA SER A 651 -126.80 -21.80 -21.10
C SER A 651 -126.30 -23.25 -21.05
N ASN A 652 -125.58 -23.64 -19.98
CA ASN A 652 -125.05 -24.99 -19.78
C ASN A 652 -125.99 -25.85 -18.92
N SER A 653 -127.00 -26.45 -19.55
CA SER A 653 -127.93 -27.40 -18.92
C SER A 653 -127.27 -28.75 -18.56
N ASN A 654 -126.36 -28.75 -17.58
CA ASN A 654 -125.71 -29.93 -17.01
C ASN A 654 -125.53 -29.74 -15.50
N SER A 655 -125.89 -30.77 -14.71
CA SER A 655 -125.87 -30.72 -13.25
C SER A 655 -124.45 -30.80 -12.67
N ALA A 656 -123.76 -29.66 -12.65
CA ALA A 656 -122.52 -29.45 -11.89
C ALA A 656 -122.74 -28.35 -10.85
N SER A 657 -122.48 -28.63 -9.57
CA SER A 657 -122.71 -27.70 -8.47
C SER A 657 -121.83 -26.45 -8.62
N PHE A 658 -122.46 -25.29 -8.82
CA PHE A 658 -121.76 -24.02 -9.01
C PHE A 658 -121.28 -23.46 -7.65
N TYR A 659 -120.01 -23.69 -7.33
CA TYR A 659 -119.37 -23.17 -6.12
C TYR A 659 -118.85 -21.75 -6.37
N VAL A 660 -119.58 -20.76 -5.86
CA VAL A 660 -119.13 -19.35 -5.83
C VAL A 660 -118.12 -19.20 -4.69
N ASN A 661 -116.83 -19.23 -5.02
CA ASN A 661 -115.72 -19.30 -4.06
C ASN A 661 -115.00 -17.97 -3.81
N ASP A 662 -115.63 -16.82 -4.13
CA ASP A 662 -115.14 -15.50 -3.74
C ASP A 662 -116.30 -14.55 -3.38
N THR A 663 -115.94 -13.41 -2.80
CA THR A 663 -116.72 -12.50 -1.95
C THR A 663 -117.74 -11.62 -2.69
N GLN A 664 -118.67 -12.25 -3.44
CA GLN A 664 -119.79 -11.58 -4.08
C GLN A 664 -121.13 -11.94 -3.42
N VAL A 665 -122.03 -10.97 -3.31
CA VAL A 665 -123.22 -11.05 -2.44
C VAL A 665 -124.31 -11.92 -3.06
N GLN A 666 -124.72 -12.98 -2.37
CA GLN A 666 -125.95 -13.71 -2.69
C GLN A 666 -127.15 -13.04 -2.00
N THR A 667 -127.85 -12.17 -2.73
CA THR A 667 -129.13 -11.60 -2.29
C THR A 667 -130.29 -12.39 -2.90
N GLN A 668 -131.24 -12.83 -2.07
CA GLN A 668 -132.46 -13.48 -2.53
C GLN A 668 -133.61 -12.45 -2.60
N PHE A 669 -134.29 -12.42 -3.74
CA PHE A 669 -135.52 -11.64 -3.97
C PHE A 669 -136.66 -12.60 -4.26
N GLY A 670 -137.88 -12.26 -3.87
CA GLY A 670 -139.02 -13.13 -4.07
C GLY A 670 -140.16 -12.93 -3.08
N SER A 671 -141.04 -13.92 -3.09
CA SER A 671 -142.14 -14.14 -2.16
C SER A 671 -141.82 -15.33 -1.24
N SER A 672 -142.83 -15.84 -0.52
CA SER A 672 -142.77 -17.14 0.16
C SER A 672 -143.17 -18.33 -0.75
N GLY A 673 -143.40 -18.08 -2.03
CA GLY A 673 -143.82 -19.06 -3.03
C GLY A 673 -142.65 -19.61 -3.86
N THR A 674 -142.94 -19.99 -5.10
CA THR A 674 -141.91 -20.26 -6.10
C THR A 674 -141.73 -19.01 -6.96
N ASP A 675 -140.52 -18.49 -6.99
CA ASP A 675 -140.12 -17.38 -7.84
C ASP A 675 -138.99 -17.86 -8.78
N SER A 676 -139.02 -17.47 -10.05
CA SER A 676 -137.86 -17.59 -10.96
C SER A 676 -137.56 -16.27 -11.65
N THR A 677 -136.28 -16.02 -11.89
CA THR A 677 -135.81 -15.00 -12.82
C THR A 677 -135.44 -15.71 -14.12
N ASP A 678 -136.07 -15.31 -15.21
CA ASP A 678 -135.87 -15.91 -16.53
C ASP A 678 -134.96 -15.05 -17.41
N ASP A 679 -134.87 -13.74 -17.12
CA ASP A 679 -133.96 -12.82 -17.80
C ASP A 679 -133.63 -11.57 -16.97
N ILE A 680 -132.46 -10.97 -17.24
CA ILE A 680 -131.92 -9.81 -16.53
C ILE A 680 -131.28 -8.81 -17.49
N LEU A 681 -131.44 -7.52 -17.19
CA LEU A 681 -130.99 -6.38 -18.00
C LEU A 681 -130.32 -5.35 -17.08
N TYR A 682 -129.12 -4.91 -17.43
CA TYR A 682 -128.53 -3.70 -16.84
C TYR A 682 -129.01 -2.48 -17.65
N GLY A 683 -129.79 -1.62 -17.02
CA GLY A 683 -130.39 -0.42 -17.63
C GLY A 683 -129.38 0.70 -17.83
N LYS A 684 -129.58 1.50 -18.89
CA LYS A 684 -128.79 2.71 -19.21
C LYS A 684 -128.89 3.80 -18.14
N ASP A 685 -129.87 3.71 -17.25
CA ASP A 685 -130.07 4.56 -16.08
C ASP A 685 -129.30 4.08 -14.83
N GLY A 686 -128.49 3.02 -14.95
CA GLY A 686 -127.61 2.52 -13.88
C GLY A 686 -128.24 1.46 -12.99
N TYR A 687 -129.48 1.02 -13.25
CA TYR A 687 -130.20 0.06 -12.43
C TYR A 687 -130.34 -1.30 -13.10
N LEU A 688 -130.43 -2.36 -12.31
CA LEU A 688 -130.80 -3.70 -12.79
C LEU A 688 -132.31 -3.82 -12.94
N TYR A 689 -132.74 -4.53 -13.98
CA TYR A 689 -134.12 -4.92 -14.23
C TYR A 689 -134.19 -6.43 -14.43
N ILE A 690 -135.11 -7.09 -13.72
CA ILE A 690 -135.32 -8.54 -13.81
C ILE A 690 -136.76 -8.87 -14.17
N THR A 691 -136.95 -9.97 -14.88
CA THR A 691 -138.28 -10.52 -15.18
C THR A 691 -138.29 -12.05 -15.09
N GLY A 692 -139.46 -12.61 -14.87
CA GLY A 692 -139.67 -14.04 -14.71
C GLY A 692 -141.09 -14.31 -14.23
N LYS A 693 -141.25 -15.18 -13.24
CA LYS A 693 -142.55 -15.50 -12.63
C LYS A 693 -142.53 -15.57 -11.10
N ALA A 694 -143.67 -15.30 -10.49
CA ALA A 694 -143.90 -15.35 -9.05
C ALA A 694 -145.22 -16.06 -8.72
N THR A 695 -145.24 -17.04 -7.82
CA THR A 695 -146.50 -17.69 -7.36
C THR A 695 -147.14 -17.03 -6.13
N SER A 696 -146.61 -15.89 -5.69
CA SER A 696 -147.22 -15.05 -4.65
C SER A 696 -146.64 -13.64 -4.63
N SER A 697 -147.34 -12.72 -3.96
CA SER A 697 -146.92 -11.33 -3.81
C SER A 697 -145.59 -11.20 -3.04
N TRP A 698 -144.71 -10.32 -3.52
CA TRP A 698 -143.42 -9.98 -2.90
C TRP A 698 -143.63 -9.02 -1.70
N ALA A 699 -144.19 -9.55 -0.61
CA ALA A 699 -144.53 -8.77 0.57
C ALA A 699 -143.28 -8.18 1.27
N GLY A 700 -143.28 -6.85 1.46
CA GLY A 700 -142.18 -6.09 2.08
C GLY A 700 -141.48 -5.13 1.13
N TYR A 701 -141.71 -5.24 -0.18
CA TYR A 701 -141.16 -4.35 -1.22
C TYR A 701 -142.20 -3.35 -1.74
N THR A 702 -141.77 -2.34 -2.50
CA THR A 702 -142.66 -1.37 -3.16
C THR A 702 -143.38 -2.06 -4.33
N ILE A 703 -144.67 -2.35 -4.19
CA ILE A 703 -145.47 -2.99 -5.23
C ILE A 703 -146.22 -1.93 -6.04
N VAL A 704 -146.01 -1.89 -7.36
CA VAL A 704 -146.66 -0.96 -8.29
C VAL A 704 -148.04 -1.48 -8.71
N ASN A 705 -148.06 -2.67 -9.33
CA ASN A 705 -149.26 -3.44 -9.64
C ASN A 705 -149.26 -4.71 -8.79
N PRO A 706 -150.37 -5.08 -8.11
CA PRO A 706 -150.41 -6.21 -7.20
C PRO A 706 -150.44 -7.57 -7.91
N TYR A 707 -149.89 -8.60 -7.26
CA TYR A 707 -150.06 -10.00 -7.64
C TYR A 707 -151.54 -10.41 -7.63
N VAL A 708 -151.94 -11.22 -8.61
CA VAL A 708 -153.31 -11.67 -8.85
C VAL A 708 -153.51 -13.13 -8.39
N SER A 709 -153.10 -14.11 -9.20
CA SER A 709 -153.37 -15.53 -8.89
C SER A 709 -152.67 -16.53 -9.82
N GLY A 710 -151.97 -17.51 -9.23
CA GLY A 710 -151.39 -18.64 -9.96
C GLY A 710 -149.88 -18.47 -10.10
N GLU A 711 -149.43 -18.13 -11.30
CA GLU A 711 -148.05 -17.74 -11.55
C GLU A 711 -148.08 -16.41 -12.33
N ASP A 712 -147.71 -15.30 -11.70
CA ASP A 712 -147.75 -13.97 -12.32
C ASP A 712 -146.40 -13.63 -12.96
N MET A 713 -146.41 -12.99 -14.12
CA MET A 713 -145.22 -12.33 -14.65
C MET A 713 -144.90 -11.11 -13.77
N TYR A 714 -143.64 -10.92 -13.41
CA TYR A 714 -143.19 -9.70 -12.73
C TYR A 714 -142.13 -8.96 -13.54
N LEU A 715 -142.05 -7.66 -13.30
CA LEU A 715 -140.91 -6.80 -13.63
C LEU A 715 -140.48 -6.13 -12.33
N ALA A 716 -139.21 -6.29 -11.93
CA ALA A 716 -138.65 -5.59 -10.77
C ALA A 716 -137.43 -4.76 -11.16
N LYS A 717 -137.27 -3.62 -10.50
CA LYS A 717 -136.11 -2.73 -10.61
C LYS A 717 -135.27 -2.82 -9.34
N LEU A 718 -133.95 -2.92 -9.49
CA LEU A 718 -133.00 -3.08 -8.39
C LEU A 718 -131.83 -2.12 -8.54
N ASP A 719 -131.40 -1.56 -7.41
CA ASP A 719 -130.15 -0.83 -7.27
C ASP A 719 -128.99 -1.85 -7.22
N PRO A 720 -127.98 -1.78 -8.10
CA PRO A 720 -126.93 -2.81 -8.20
C PRO A 720 -125.83 -2.69 -7.15
N ASP A 721 -125.65 -1.51 -6.54
CA ASP A 721 -124.60 -1.25 -5.54
C ASP A 721 -125.06 -1.68 -4.13
N THR A 722 -126.35 -1.50 -3.83
CA THR A 722 -126.97 -1.84 -2.54
C THR A 722 -127.78 -3.14 -2.56
N TYR A 723 -128.08 -3.67 -3.75
CA TYR A 723 -128.99 -4.81 -3.97
C TYR A 723 -130.42 -4.58 -3.45
N ALA A 724 -130.87 -3.33 -3.30
CA ALA A 724 -132.25 -3.01 -2.92
C ALA A 724 -133.21 -3.18 -4.11
N VAL A 725 -134.39 -3.76 -3.87
CA VAL A 725 -135.50 -3.74 -4.86
C VAL A 725 -136.25 -2.42 -4.69
N GLU A 726 -136.02 -1.49 -5.63
CA GLU A 726 -136.70 -0.19 -5.70
C GLU A 726 -138.21 -0.36 -5.80
N TRP A 727 -138.63 -1.24 -6.73
CA TRP A 727 -140.03 -1.63 -6.91
C TRP A 727 -140.18 -2.94 -7.69
N VAL A 728 -141.35 -3.56 -7.55
CA VAL A 728 -141.82 -4.70 -8.34
C VAL A 728 -143.23 -4.44 -8.86
N SER A 729 -143.50 -4.84 -10.09
CA SER A 729 -144.80 -4.72 -10.75
C SER A 729 -145.22 -6.08 -11.29
N PHE A 730 -146.34 -6.61 -10.81
CA PHE A 730 -146.93 -7.83 -11.33
C PHE A 730 -147.82 -7.53 -12.55
N MET A 731 -147.86 -8.47 -13.48
CA MET A 731 -148.62 -8.45 -14.73
C MET A 731 -149.30 -9.82 -14.87
N GLY A 732 -150.17 -10.11 -13.89
CA GLY A 732 -150.88 -11.38 -13.75
C GLY A 732 -152.35 -11.34 -14.14
N ALA A 733 -152.98 -12.51 -14.11
CA ALA A 733 -154.40 -12.72 -14.40
C ALA A 733 -154.91 -14.00 -13.68
N SER A 734 -155.96 -14.63 -14.18
CA SER A 734 -156.57 -15.85 -13.60
C SER A 734 -155.87 -17.17 -14.00
N SER A 735 -154.66 -17.10 -14.53
CA SER A 735 -153.88 -18.25 -15.03
C SER A 735 -152.40 -17.86 -15.12
N TYR A 736 -151.52 -18.70 -15.69
CA TYR A 736 -150.07 -18.47 -15.65
C TYR A 736 -149.55 -17.47 -16.71
N GLN A 737 -148.70 -16.55 -16.24
CA GLN A 737 -147.94 -15.56 -17.00
C GLN A 737 -146.43 -15.70 -16.68
N TYR A 738 -145.59 -15.60 -17.70
CA TYR A 738 -144.13 -15.70 -17.58
C TYR A 738 -143.44 -14.55 -18.32
N GLY A 739 -142.65 -13.74 -17.61
CA GLY A 739 -141.59 -12.96 -18.25
C GLY A 739 -140.52 -13.92 -18.78
N ARG A 740 -140.01 -13.70 -20.00
CA ARG A 740 -139.03 -14.60 -20.63
C ARG A 740 -137.80 -13.90 -21.20
N LYS A 741 -137.94 -12.68 -21.70
CA LYS A 741 -136.83 -11.83 -22.18
C LYS A 741 -137.13 -10.37 -21.89
N ILE A 742 -136.13 -9.60 -21.46
CA ILE A 742 -136.23 -8.17 -21.10
C ILE A 742 -135.15 -7.37 -21.83
N VAL A 743 -135.55 -6.27 -22.48
CA VAL A 743 -134.64 -5.40 -23.24
C VAL A 743 -134.97 -3.93 -23.03
N GLN A 744 -134.00 -3.04 -23.25
CA GLN A 744 -134.23 -1.59 -23.26
C GLN A 744 -134.15 -1.02 -24.68
N ASP A 745 -135.13 -0.22 -25.09
CA ASP A 745 -135.14 0.42 -26.41
C ASP A 745 -134.20 1.65 -26.47
N ALA A 746 -134.15 2.30 -27.64
CA ALA A 746 -133.35 3.52 -27.83
C ALA A 746 -133.85 4.73 -27.02
N ASN A 747 -135.11 4.74 -26.59
CA ASN A 747 -135.77 5.79 -25.83
C ASN A 747 -135.77 5.51 -24.30
N ASN A 748 -135.03 4.49 -23.87
CA ASN A 748 -134.92 3.98 -22.51
C ASN A 748 -136.17 3.26 -21.94
N ASN A 749 -137.15 2.93 -22.79
CA ASN A 749 -138.29 2.10 -22.39
C ASN A 749 -137.84 0.66 -22.08
N ILE A 750 -138.30 0.11 -20.96
CA ILE A 750 -138.12 -1.31 -20.63
C ILE A 750 -139.22 -2.12 -21.31
N ILE A 751 -138.83 -3.08 -22.15
CA ILE A 751 -139.74 -3.96 -22.89
C ILE A 751 -139.55 -5.38 -22.37
N VAL A 752 -140.59 -5.93 -21.74
CA VAL A 752 -140.66 -7.34 -21.36
C VAL A 752 -141.43 -8.10 -22.44
N SER A 753 -140.93 -9.28 -22.80
CA SER A 753 -141.61 -10.25 -23.65
C SER A 753 -141.70 -11.59 -22.93
N GLY A 754 -142.76 -12.34 -23.20
CA GLY A 754 -143.18 -13.41 -22.32
C GLY A 754 -144.32 -14.27 -22.87
N TYR A 755 -144.89 -15.08 -22.00
CA TYR A 755 -146.04 -15.94 -22.26
C TYR A 755 -147.20 -15.56 -21.34
N THR A 756 -148.44 -15.69 -21.81
CA THR A 756 -149.64 -15.64 -20.97
C THR A 756 -150.66 -16.69 -21.42
N ALA A 757 -151.28 -17.38 -20.47
CA ALA A 757 -152.37 -18.33 -20.72
C ALA A 757 -153.74 -17.63 -20.91
N THR A 758 -153.86 -16.35 -20.55
CA THR A 758 -155.10 -15.55 -20.56
C THR A 758 -154.83 -14.12 -21.03
N ASN A 759 -155.87 -13.32 -21.25
CA ASN A 759 -155.69 -11.89 -21.51
C ASN A 759 -155.13 -11.20 -20.25
N LEU A 760 -154.12 -10.34 -20.43
CA LEU A 760 -153.73 -9.35 -19.44
C LEU A 760 -154.82 -8.26 -19.38
N THR A 761 -155.07 -7.68 -18.20
CA THR A 761 -156.12 -6.68 -17.93
C THR A 761 -155.53 -5.39 -17.40
#